data_AF-A0A7S3ZZ61-F1
#
_entry.id   AF-A0A7S3ZZ61-F1
#
_cell.length_a   1.000
_cell.length_b   1.000
_cell.length_c   1.000
_cell.angle_alpha   90.00
_cell.angle_beta   90.00
_cell.angle_gamma   90.00
#
_symmetry.space_group_name_H-M   'P 1'
#
loop_
_entity.id
_entity.type
_entity.pdbx_description
1 polymer ?
#
loop_
_entity_poly.entity_id
_entity_poly.type
_entity_poly.pdbx_seq_one_letter_code
_entity_poly.pdbx_strand_id
1 'polypeptide(L)'
;MRALLLLALAHAEPSISAITPINNGEVTLQDGALVMAYAVADATDDLRLCTQLTNKRVSFESHTHCVEARAPVTSFKLGGFLPGVWRCRAVLRRGPDPPTLHRGAAPLNGVVSNVEETWFLVEKQRWLADVTGEGPNVTAARRVLELASADETLRKALQDTAIDDMLVVTMANLPHADLALNLAFSAARAGAPLFAFALSDSTYDKLRTHNVACGKLPTLFGSVDGRKDVQSAGFSEIAVLKPVAVVVALRASIQVVWWLDTDVVLLRDLPLSDAAFAIQAGGLHARDYAINEDQFHAEQCTGVFRVTREAEMLLVQSALELATIRDKHPERTWAGDQAASNLVLHERRFREGTNISVEVLDPLEVPGGGLFFDGPLHDDRGPLIRADPVLAHNNFLVGAEKKLQRFRAHGMWYADFVGAFDDALLHRAPLDSCASIEVMGITPEVRSIDDVLFVEGRTVLHLHSTCSLKDRVVAVASLGDRPWVSSLIKRVAAYSIKVDADLLVAGDASQCYTHEEGDNGCAKAFKLIVLRSALRKYRRVLVLDDTVVVRKDAPDVFELVPVVALGATVEDPLVRKPEEAKQSLEISCLRYGVPCNTEEAWFNSGVLVASWPQLGLVETLPPWDSFERVLHWDQGYLNAMRLKYEVPLVDLGYAFNWVGSFHSTNSENAPFSAFDAFFVHGTTGLFLPHLERGEYLVNVSRAWDLVGL
;
A
#
# COMPACT_ATOMS: atom_id res chain seq x y z
N MET A 1 49.65 26.77 -21.28
CA MET A 1 49.42 26.70 -19.82
C MET A 1 48.91 28.00 -19.20
N ARG A 2 49.56 29.17 -19.34
CA ARG A 2 49.04 30.44 -18.75
C ARG A 2 47.65 30.87 -19.26
N ALA A 3 47.33 30.62 -20.54
CA ALA A 3 45.99 30.89 -21.10
C ALA A 3 44.91 29.88 -20.61
N LEU A 4 45.30 28.65 -20.29
CA LEU A 4 44.41 27.62 -19.72
C LEU A 4 44.14 27.86 -18.23
N LEU A 5 45.11 28.43 -17.49
CA LEU A 5 44.94 28.82 -16.09
C LEU A 5 44.05 30.07 -15.94
N LEU A 6 44.10 31.01 -16.90
CA LEU A 6 43.21 32.18 -16.94
C LEU A 6 41.78 31.83 -17.36
N LEU A 7 41.57 30.76 -18.14
CA LEU A 7 40.24 30.21 -18.45
C LEU A 7 39.66 29.39 -17.29
N ALA A 8 40.49 28.70 -16.50
CA ALA A 8 40.06 27.96 -15.31
C ALA A 8 39.73 28.86 -14.10
N LEU A 9 40.28 30.07 -14.03
CA LEU A 9 39.95 31.08 -13.03
C LEU A 9 38.79 32.02 -13.44
N ALA A 10 38.33 31.94 -14.69
CA ALA A 10 37.31 32.86 -15.21
C ALA A 10 35.86 32.43 -14.94
N HIS A 11 35.62 31.20 -14.48
CA HIS A 11 34.26 30.68 -14.22
C HIS A 11 34.18 29.99 -12.86
N ALA A 12 34.66 30.65 -11.79
CA ALA A 12 34.21 30.27 -10.47
C ALA A 12 32.71 30.59 -10.40
N GLU A 13 31.87 29.58 -10.16
CA GLU A 13 30.45 29.82 -9.95
C GLU A 13 30.27 30.71 -8.72
N PRO A 14 29.39 31.73 -8.77
CA PRO A 14 29.09 32.55 -7.62
C PRO A 14 28.71 31.67 -6.42
N SER A 15 29.38 31.86 -5.29
CA SER A 15 29.13 31.09 -4.08
C SER A 15 28.67 31.98 -2.95
N ILE A 16 27.82 31.43 -2.08
CA ILE A 16 27.39 32.06 -0.84
C ILE A 16 27.78 31.20 0.34
N SER A 17 28.03 31.83 1.47
CA SER A 17 28.15 31.15 2.76
C SER A 17 27.56 32.04 3.85
N ALA A 18 26.80 31.44 4.78
CA ALA A 18 26.23 32.18 5.90
C ALA A 18 27.34 32.63 6.87
N ILE A 19 27.31 33.90 7.26
CA ILE A 19 28.16 34.47 8.32
C ILE A 19 27.37 34.54 9.63
N THR A 20 26.12 34.98 9.56
CA THR A 20 25.17 34.97 10.68
C THR A 20 23.75 34.72 10.18
N PRO A 21 22.90 34.04 10.96
CA PRO A 21 23.19 33.43 12.27
C PRO A 21 24.07 32.18 12.17
N ILE A 22 24.64 31.75 13.30
CA ILE A 22 25.39 30.49 13.37
C ILE A 22 24.41 29.35 13.13
N ASN A 23 24.72 28.43 12.22
CA ASN A 23 23.88 27.25 12.00
C ASN A 23 23.72 26.46 13.30
N ASN A 24 22.48 26.17 13.67
CA ASN A 24 22.07 25.58 14.95
C ASN A 24 22.31 26.48 16.19
N GLY A 25 22.46 27.80 16.02
CA GLY A 25 22.67 28.75 17.11
C GLY A 25 21.37 29.36 17.68
N GLU A 26 21.41 29.78 18.94
CA GLU A 26 20.39 30.66 19.53
C GLU A 26 20.64 32.11 19.11
N VAL A 27 19.55 32.84 18.79
CA VAL A 27 19.63 34.23 18.39
C VAL A 27 18.65 35.10 19.18
N THR A 28 19.19 36.20 19.70
CA THR A 28 18.42 37.25 20.36
C THR A 28 18.08 38.34 19.34
N LEU A 29 16.80 38.71 19.25
CA LEU A 29 16.37 39.80 18.39
C LEU A 29 16.84 41.13 18.96
N GLN A 30 17.45 41.97 18.11
CA GLN A 30 17.80 43.35 18.45
C GLN A 30 16.70 44.26 17.89
N ASP A 31 15.98 44.96 18.78
CA ASP A 31 14.83 45.80 18.43
C ASP A 31 13.75 45.06 17.62
N GLY A 32 13.50 43.78 17.95
CA GLY A 32 12.53 42.93 17.24
C GLY A 32 12.98 42.46 15.87
N ALA A 33 14.27 42.64 15.54
CA ALA A 33 14.85 42.26 14.26
C ALA A 33 16.05 41.32 14.41
N LEU A 34 16.24 40.47 13.39
CA LEU A 34 17.41 39.63 13.19
C LEU A 34 18.28 40.23 12.10
N VAL A 35 19.58 40.34 12.36
CA VAL A 35 20.57 40.67 11.32
C VAL A 35 21.17 39.38 10.79
N MET A 36 20.90 39.07 9.53
CA MET A 36 21.55 37.96 8.82
C MET A 36 22.62 38.51 7.89
N ALA A 37 23.76 37.85 7.81
CA ALA A 37 24.85 38.23 6.93
C ALA A 37 25.36 37.01 6.17
N TYR A 38 25.68 37.22 4.89
CA TYR A 38 26.22 36.19 4.00
C TYR A 38 27.47 36.72 3.32
N ALA A 39 28.50 35.90 3.28
CA ALA A 39 29.64 36.13 2.41
C ALA A 39 29.22 35.76 0.98
N VAL A 40 29.40 36.68 0.05
CA VAL A 40 29.11 36.46 -1.37
C VAL A 40 30.40 36.61 -2.16
N ALA A 41 30.85 35.51 -2.79
CA ALA A 41 31.98 35.54 -3.71
C ALA A 41 31.49 35.91 -5.12
N ASP A 42 32.30 36.70 -5.84
CA ASP A 42 32.08 37.03 -7.26
C ASP A 42 30.70 37.66 -7.55
N ALA A 43 30.23 38.52 -6.64
CA ALA A 43 28.97 39.25 -6.80
C ALA A 43 29.03 40.19 -8.01
N THR A 44 28.08 40.06 -8.93
CA THR A 44 27.86 40.94 -10.09
C THR A 44 26.59 41.77 -9.92
N ASP A 45 26.47 42.88 -10.66
CA ASP A 45 25.33 43.81 -10.53
C ASP A 45 23.96 43.16 -10.86
N ASP A 46 23.95 42.05 -11.60
CA ASP A 46 22.75 41.26 -11.92
C ASP A 46 22.44 40.14 -10.91
N LEU A 47 23.31 39.96 -9.91
CA LEU A 47 23.20 38.93 -8.89
C LEU A 47 22.40 39.46 -7.68
N ARG A 48 21.43 38.68 -7.24
CA ARG A 48 20.63 38.98 -6.05
C ARG A 48 20.76 37.86 -5.04
N LEU A 49 20.91 38.25 -3.77
CA LEU A 49 20.82 37.33 -2.66
C LEU A 49 19.38 37.32 -2.16
N CYS A 50 18.72 36.17 -2.26
CA CYS A 50 17.38 35.94 -1.76
C CYS A 50 17.43 35.05 -0.54
N THR A 51 16.79 35.47 0.56
CA THR A 51 16.67 34.71 1.80
C THR A 51 15.22 34.38 2.07
N GLN A 52 14.89 33.10 2.13
CA GLN A 52 13.57 32.59 2.50
C GLN A 52 13.59 32.19 3.97
N LEU A 53 12.86 32.92 4.79
CA LEU A 53 12.64 32.63 6.20
C LEU A 53 11.38 31.79 6.36
N THR A 54 11.48 30.66 7.04
CA THR A 54 10.34 29.80 7.37
C THR A 54 10.32 29.58 8.87
N ASN A 55 9.24 30.01 9.54
CA ASN A 55 8.99 29.65 10.92
C ASN A 55 8.47 28.21 10.98
N LYS A 56 9.14 27.33 11.74
CA LYS A 56 8.71 25.93 11.84
C LYS A 56 7.59 25.68 12.86
N ARG A 57 7.34 26.61 13.77
CA ARG A 57 6.19 26.58 14.69
C ARG A 57 4.89 26.95 13.98
N VAL A 58 4.99 27.75 12.92
CA VAL A 58 3.88 28.21 12.10
C VAL A 58 4.25 27.88 10.65
N SER A 59 4.19 26.58 10.30
CA SER A 59 4.29 26.23 8.87
C SER A 59 3.29 27.13 8.13
N PHE A 60 3.68 27.67 6.97
CA PHE A 60 2.93 28.60 6.09
C PHE A 60 3.38 30.06 6.05
N GLU A 61 4.14 30.58 7.00
CA GLU A 61 4.72 31.93 6.86
C GLU A 61 6.15 31.84 6.36
N SER A 62 6.28 31.67 5.04
CA SER A 62 7.55 31.81 4.32
C SER A 62 7.69 33.25 3.80
N HIS A 63 8.63 34.01 4.33
CA HIS A 63 8.93 35.35 3.84
C HIS A 63 10.23 35.29 3.05
N THR A 64 10.20 35.68 1.77
CA THR A 64 11.43 35.79 0.98
C THR A 64 11.82 37.24 0.81
N HIS A 65 13.06 37.55 1.13
CA HIS A 65 13.64 38.88 1.01
C HIS A 65 14.81 38.80 0.04
N CYS A 66 14.76 39.57 -1.04
CA CYS A 66 15.83 39.65 -2.02
C CYS A 66 16.47 41.04 -1.99
N VAL A 67 17.80 41.08 -1.97
CA VAL A 67 18.59 42.31 -2.10
C VAL A 67 19.64 42.13 -3.19
N GLU A 68 20.18 43.23 -3.71
CA GLU A 68 21.38 43.18 -4.56
C GLU A 68 22.52 42.52 -3.77
N ALA A 69 23.15 41.52 -4.38
CA ALA A 69 24.29 40.86 -3.75
C ALA A 69 25.51 41.78 -3.82
N ARG A 70 26.12 42.05 -2.68
CA ARG A 70 27.34 42.86 -2.54
C ARG A 70 28.46 42.00 -1.96
N ALA A 71 29.60 42.01 -2.63
CA ALA A 71 30.83 41.42 -2.09
C ALA A 71 31.53 42.42 -1.14
N PRO A 72 32.23 41.95 -0.09
CA PRO A 72 32.35 40.56 0.31
C PRO A 72 31.15 40.07 1.13
N VAL A 73 30.32 40.97 1.65
CA VAL A 73 29.23 40.65 2.58
C VAL A 73 27.94 41.36 2.19
N THR A 74 26.85 40.60 2.17
CA THR A 74 25.49 41.11 2.04
C THR A 74 24.72 40.82 3.32
N SER A 75 24.05 41.83 3.89
CA SER A 75 23.31 41.68 5.14
C SER A 75 21.84 42.10 5.02
N PHE A 76 20.98 41.41 5.75
CA PHE A 76 19.56 41.72 5.91
C PHE A 76 19.28 42.11 7.35
N LYS A 77 18.43 43.13 7.54
CA LYS A 77 17.73 43.34 8.81
C LYS A 77 16.28 42.92 8.61
N LEU A 78 15.91 41.82 9.24
CA LEU A 78 14.61 41.17 9.08
C LEU A 78 13.82 41.36 10.38
N GLY A 79 12.55 41.72 10.30
CA GLY A 79 11.68 41.88 11.47
C GLY A 79 10.55 40.85 11.50
N GLY A 80 9.74 40.86 12.56
CA GLY A 80 8.52 40.03 12.63
C GLY A 80 8.75 38.58 13.04
N PHE A 81 9.87 38.27 13.68
CA PHE A 81 10.13 36.91 14.18
C PHE A 81 9.25 36.60 15.39
N LEU A 82 8.48 35.52 15.31
CA LEU A 82 7.87 34.86 16.46
C LEU A 82 8.89 33.93 17.15
N PRO A 83 8.78 33.72 18.47
CA PRO A 83 9.61 32.77 19.21
C PRO A 83 9.48 31.35 18.64
N GLY A 84 10.61 30.71 18.33
CA GLY A 84 10.66 29.35 17.77
C GLY A 84 11.85 29.08 16.87
N VAL A 85 11.86 27.88 16.27
CA VAL A 85 12.89 27.46 15.32
C VAL A 85 12.60 28.05 13.94
N TRP A 86 13.60 28.69 13.38
CA TRP A 86 13.55 29.28 12.05
C TRP A 86 14.54 28.60 11.13
N ARG A 87 14.10 28.34 9.91
CA ARG A 87 14.98 28.03 8.78
C ARG A 87 15.15 29.27 7.94
N CYS A 88 16.39 29.62 7.62
CA CYS A 88 16.71 30.53 6.55
C CYS A 88 17.39 29.78 5.41
N ARG A 89 16.80 29.85 4.23
CA ARG A 89 17.38 29.36 2.99
C ARG A 89 17.85 30.54 2.16
N ALA A 90 19.14 30.63 1.87
CA ALA A 90 19.74 31.65 1.05
C ALA A 90 20.12 31.09 -0.32
N VAL A 91 19.82 31.84 -1.37
CA VAL A 91 20.18 31.49 -2.76
C VAL A 91 20.65 32.74 -3.50
N LEU A 92 21.62 32.57 -4.41
CA LEU A 92 21.93 33.58 -5.41
C LEU A 92 21.07 33.36 -6.64
N ARG A 93 20.50 34.45 -7.15
CA ARG A 93 19.61 34.43 -8.31
C ARG A 93 19.97 35.53 -9.29
N ARG A 94 19.79 35.25 -10.59
CA ARG A 94 19.77 36.27 -11.64
C ARG A 94 18.35 36.63 -12.05
N GLY A 95 18.14 37.90 -12.37
CA GLY A 95 16.88 38.40 -12.93
C GLY A 95 16.02 39.21 -11.95
N PRO A 96 14.82 39.63 -12.38
CA PRO A 96 13.96 40.50 -11.61
C PRO A 96 13.50 39.84 -10.30
N ASP A 97 13.12 40.68 -9.33
CA ASP A 97 12.52 40.22 -8.09
C ASP A 97 11.44 39.18 -8.39
N PRO A 98 11.38 38.07 -7.63
CA PRO A 98 10.25 37.18 -7.78
C PRO A 98 9.00 38.02 -7.49
N PRO A 99 7.92 37.87 -8.28
CA PRO A 99 6.66 38.54 -7.96
C PRO A 99 6.37 38.26 -6.48
N THR A 100 6.14 39.34 -5.72
CA THR A 100 5.91 39.33 -4.27
C THR A 100 5.18 38.07 -3.84
N LEU A 101 5.84 37.24 -3.03
CA LEU A 101 5.52 35.83 -2.91
C LEU A 101 4.12 35.54 -2.36
N HIS A 102 3.46 34.58 -3.00
CA HIS A 102 2.39 33.78 -2.41
C HIS A 102 2.98 32.76 -1.41
N ARG A 103 2.17 32.37 -0.40
CA ARG A 103 2.49 31.27 0.53
C ARG A 103 3.02 30.05 -0.23
N GLY A 104 4.20 29.54 0.13
CA GLY A 104 4.70 28.23 -0.31
C GLY A 104 5.44 28.17 -1.66
N ALA A 105 5.72 29.28 -2.35
CA ALA A 105 6.48 29.22 -3.59
C ALA A 105 8.00 29.10 -3.34
N ALA A 106 8.63 28.03 -3.85
CA ALA A 106 10.09 27.90 -3.91
C ALA A 106 10.63 28.73 -5.11
N PRO A 107 11.59 29.64 -4.91
CA PRO A 107 12.11 30.50 -5.99
C PRO A 107 13.20 29.76 -6.76
N LEU A 108 12.88 28.64 -7.43
CA LEU A 108 13.91 27.82 -8.11
C LEU A 108 14.29 28.34 -9.50
N ASN A 109 13.46 29.18 -10.14
CA ASN A 109 13.78 29.73 -11.46
C ASN A 109 14.88 30.81 -11.37
N GLY A 110 16.05 30.52 -11.95
CA GLY A 110 17.17 31.46 -12.06
C GLY A 110 18.17 31.41 -10.91
N VAL A 111 18.15 30.36 -10.08
CA VAL A 111 19.20 30.09 -9.08
C VAL A 111 20.52 29.79 -9.81
N VAL A 112 21.59 30.45 -9.39
CA VAL A 112 22.92 30.38 -10.03
C VAL A 112 24.03 29.92 -9.08
N SER A 113 23.68 29.50 -7.87
CA SER A 113 24.62 29.04 -6.84
C SER A 113 24.07 27.83 -6.08
N ASN A 114 24.95 27.23 -5.29
CA ASN A 114 24.54 26.34 -4.21
C ASN A 114 23.56 27.05 -3.26
N VAL A 115 22.65 26.26 -2.69
CA VAL A 115 21.69 26.70 -1.68
C VAL A 115 22.40 26.65 -0.33
N GLU A 116 22.41 27.76 0.39
CA GLU A 116 22.89 27.80 1.78
C GLU A 116 21.70 27.73 2.72
N GLU A 117 21.67 26.71 3.57
CA GLU A 117 20.64 26.57 4.60
C GLU A 117 21.23 26.80 5.98
N THR A 118 20.63 27.74 6.72
CA THR A 118 20.99 28.03 8.10
C THR A 118 19.75 27.92 8.96
N TRP A 119 19.90 27.25 10.09
CA TRP A 119 18.84 27.09 11.05
C TRP A 119 19.22 27.73 12.38
N PHE A 120 18.25 28.32 13.06
CA PHE A 120 18.50 29.03 14.30
C PHE A 120 17.24 29.12 15.16
N LEU A 121 17.44 29.33 16.46
CA LEU A 121 16.36 29.44 17.43
C LEU A 121 16.20 30.88 17.88
N VAL A 122 15.01 31.45 17.72
CA VAL A 122 14.70 32.83 18.15
C VAL A 122 14.00 32.83 19.50
N GLU A 123 14.53 33.63 20.45
CA GLU A 123 13.97 33.84 21.79
C GLU A 123 13.70 32.53 22.57
N LYS A 124 14.71 31.66 22.71
CA LYS A 124 14.60 30.32 23.31
C LYS A 124 13.81 30.28 24.62
N GLN A 125 14.07 31.20 25.54
CA GLN A 125 13.42 31.22 26.86
C GLN A 125 11.93 31.54 26.78
N ARG A 126 11.56 32.53 25.97
CA ARG A 126 10.15 32.89 25.75
C ARG A 126 9.41 31.78 25.03
N TRP A 127 10.06 31.19 24.04
CA TRP A 127 9.53 30.03 23.37
C TRP A 127 9.42 28.80 24.30
N LEU A 128 10.39 28.55 25.18
CA LEU A 128 10.31 27.50 26.20
C LEU A 128 9.10 27.71 27.12
N ALA A 129 8.92 28.91 27.64
CA ALA A 129 7.73 29.26 28.41
C ALA A 129 6.43 29.09 27.60
N ASP A 130 6.52 29.26 26.27
CA ASP A 130 5.42 28.95 25.39
C ASP A 130 5.12 27.46 25.30
N VAL A 131 6.11 26.60 25.03
CA VAL A 131 5.90 25.16 24.79
C VAL A 131 5.76 24.31 26.06
N THR A 132 6.40 24.71 27.16
CA THR A 132 6.31 24.01 28.46
C THR A 132 5.15 24.49 29.33
N GLY A 133 4.24 25.30 28.78
CA GLY A 133 3.17 25.93 29.53
C GLY A 133 2.23 24.92 30.21
N GLU A 134 1.65 25.33 31.33
CA GLU A 134 0.49 24.65 31.89
C GLU A 134 -0.77 25.09 31.14
N GLY A 135 -1.55 24.13 30.69
CA GLY A 135 -2.81 24.37 29.99
C GLY A 135 -3.76 23.18 30.19
N PRO A 136 -5.08 23.37 30.03
CA PRO A 136 -6.05 22.31 30.27
C PRO A 136 -5.83 21.12 29.32
N ASN A 137 -5.47 21.35 28.06
CA ASN A 137 -5.23 20.25 27.13
C ASN A 137 -3.88 19.55 27.37
N VAL A 138 -2.84 20.31 27.74
CA VAL A 138 -1.54 19.73 28.14
C VAL A 138 -1.71 18.82 29.35
N THR A 139 -2.46 19.29 30.35
CA THR A 139 -2.77 18.52 31.57
C THR A 139 -3.59 17.27 31.24
N ALA A 140 -4.59 17.39 30.36
CA ALA A 140 -5.38 16.27 29.91
C ALA A 140 -4.54 15.23 29.16
N ALA A 141 -3.68 15.64 28.22
CA ALA A 141 -2.81 14.73 27.46
C ALA A 141 -1.85 13.96 28.38
N ARG A 142 -1.21 14.64 29.34
CA ARG A 142 -0.37 13.97 30.37
C ARG A 142 -1.16 12.95 31.17
N ARG A 143 -2.34 13.35 31.65
CA ARG A 143 -3.19 12.48 32.46
C ARG A 143 -3.70 11.27 31.69
N VAL A 144 -4.10 11.43 30.43
CA VAL A 144 -4.49 10.29 29.57
C VAL A 144 -3.31 9.35 29.38
N LEU A 145 -2.12 9.89 29.07
CA LEU A 145 -0.90 9.10 28.91
C LEU A 145 -0.56 8.30 30.18
N GLU A 146 -0.59 8.95 31.34
CA GLU A 146 -0.32 8.30 32.64
C GLU A 146 -1.35 7.21 32.96
N LEU A 147 -2.64 7.52 32.84
CA LEU A 147 -3.71 6.56 33.10
C LEU A 147 -3.65 5.35 32.17
N ALA A 148 -3.50 5.57 30.86
CA ALA A 148 -3.44 4.50 29.88
C ALA A 148 -2.16 3.66 30.01
N SER A 149 -1.01 4.27 30.35
CA SER A 149 0.24 3.53 30.59
C SER A 149 0.18 2.65 31.85
N ALA A 150 -0.59 3.09 32.86
CA ALA A 150 -0.76 2.37 34.12
C ALA A 150 -1.86 1.28 34.06
N ASP A 151 -2.64 1.21 32.99
CA ASP A 151 -3.69 0.20 32.81
C ASP A 151 -3.07 -1.15 32.43
N GLU A 152 -2.97 -2.05 33.40
CA GLU A 152 -2.46 -3.42 33.23
C GLU A 152 -3.27 -4.23 32.20
N THR A 153 -4.57 -3.99 32.10
CA THR A 153 -5.46 -4.72 31.17
C THR A 153 -5.19 -4.27 29.74
N LEU A 154 -5.11 -2.96 29.52
CA LEU A 154 -4.75 -2.39 28.23
C LEU A 154 -3.33 -2.82 27.80
N ARG A 155 -2.37 -2.78 28.73
CA ARG A 155 -0.99 -3.19 28.46
C ARG A 155 -0.92 -4.65 28.02
N LYS A 156 -1.60 -5.54 28.75
CA LYS A 156 -1.66 -6.96 28.38
C LYS A 156 -2.32 -7.15 27.01
N ALA A 157 -3.42 -6.47 26.73
CA ALA A 157 -4.11 -6.58 25.44
C ALA A 157 -3.22 -6.13 24.27
N LEU A 158 -2.41 -5.08 24.44
CA LEU A 158 -1.41 -4.63 23.47
C LEU A 158 -0.34 -5.70 23.24
N GLN A 159 0.20 -6.27 24.33
CA GLN A 159 1.22 -7.33 24.28
C GLN A 159 0.69 -8.60 23.61
N ASP A 160 -0.52 -9.05 23.96
CA ASP A 160 -1.16 -10.23 23.40
C ASP A 160 -1.48 -10.07 21.89
N THR A 161 -1.57 -8.82 21.41
CA THR A 161 -1.84 -8.53 19.98
C THR A 161 -0.57 -8.42 19.15
N ALA A 162 0.54 -7.99 19.75
CA ALA A 162 1.80 -7.78 19.05
C ALA A 162 2.39 -9.09 18.52
N ILE A 163 3.06 -9.03 17.37
CA ILE A 163 3.78 -10.16 16.77
C ILE A 163 5.22 -9.68 16.53
N ASP A 164 6.20 -10.47 16.94
CA ASP A 164 7.64 -10.14 16.82
C ASP A 164 7.99 -8.73 17.35
N ASP A 165 7.41 -8.37 18.50
CA ASP A 165 7.53 -7.05 19.13
C ASP A 165 7.13 -5.86 18.22
N MET A 166 6.34 -6.13 17.18
CA MET A 166 5.75 -5.15 16.29
C MET A 166 4.24 -5.04 16.50
N LEU A 167 3.71 -3.81 16.45
CA LEU A 167 2.28 -3.56 16.54
C LEU A 167 1.88 -2.39 15.62
N VAL A 168 0.84 -2.60 14.82
CA VAL A 168 0.08 -1.53 14.16
C VAL A 168 -0.97 -1.00 15.13
N VAL A 169 -1.03 0.31 15.31
CA VAL A 169 -2.01 0.99 16.12
C VAL A 169 -2.80 2.00 15.29
N THR A 170 -4.08 2.08 15.58
CA THR A 170 -4.98 3.11 15.06
C THR A 170 -5.89 3.60 16.17
N MET A 171 -6.64 4.67 15.95
CA MET A 171 -7.73 5.05 16.85
C MET A 171 -8.97 5.48 16.09
N ALA A 172 -10.13 5.18 16.67
CA ALA A 172 -11.40 5.51 16.05
C ALA A 172 -12.37 6.09 17.07
N ASN A 173 -13.19 7.02 16.59
CA ASN A 173 -14.48 7.33 17.19
C ASN A 173 -15.61 6.74 16.32
N LEU A 174 -16.85 6.82 16.81
CA LEU A 174 -17.97 6.09 16.20
C LEU A 174 -18.19 6.42 14.71
N PRO A 175 -18.11 7.68 14.25
CA PRO A 175 -18.25 8.00 12.82
C PRO A 175 -17.18 7.41 11.90
N HIS A 176 -16.03 7.01 12.44
CA HIS A 176 -14.91 6.42 11.69
C HIS A 176 -14.70 4.94 12.03
N ALA A 177 -15.58 4.33 12.83
CA ALA A 177 -15.46 2.93 13.23
C ALA A 177 -15.47 1.98 12.03
N ASP A 178 -16.27 2.26 11.00
CA ASP A 178 -16.30 1.44 9.77
C ASP A 178 -14.97 1.51 9.00
N LEU A 179 -14.35 2.69 8.95
CA LEU A 179 -13.02 2.85 8.35
C LEU A 179 -11.97 2.05 9.14
N ALA A 180 -12.02 2.11 10.47
CA ALA A 180 -11.15 1.31 11.32
C ALA A 180 -11.37 -0.21 11.18
N LEU A 181 -12.60 -0.67 10.96
CA LEU A 181 -12.90 -2.07 10.62
C LEU A 181 -12.27 -2.46 9.28
N ASN A 182 -12.37 -1.59 8.27
CA ASN A 182 -11.75 -1.81 6.96
C ASN A 182 -10.21 -1.90 7.08
N LEU A 183 -9.60 -1.00 7.86
CA LEU A 183 -8.17 -1.04 8.16
C LEU A 183 -7.80 -2.33 8.89
N ALA A 184 -8.55 -2.73 9.94
CA ALA A 184 -8.29 -3.96 10.70
C ALA A 184 -8.31 -5.20 9.81
N PHE A 185 -9.26 -5.27 8.88
CA PHE A 185 -9.32 -6.36 7.91
C PHE A 185 -8.12 -6.35 6.95
N SER A 186 -7.78 -5.18 6.40
CA SER A 186 -6.62 -5.04 5.52
C SER A 186 -5.30 -5.38 6.25
N ALA A 187 -5.20 -5.03 7.54
CA ALA A 187 -4.05 -5.35 8.37
C ALA A 187 -3.95 -6.85 8.67
N ALA A 188 -5.06 -7.50 9.03
CA ALA A 188 -5.09 -8.96 9.18
C ALA A 188 -4.65 -9.68 7.90
N ARG A 189 -5.03 -9.15 6.73
CA ARG A 189 -4.62 -9.69 5.43
C ARG A 189 -3.15 -9.47 5.09
N ALA A 190 -2.58 -8.36 5.53
CA ALA A 190 -1.17 -8.04 5.38
C ALA A 190 -0.30 -8.62 6.51
N GLY A 191 -0.81 -9.62 7.27
CA GLY A 191 -0.10 -10.21 8.41
C GLY A 191 0.23 -9.22 9.54
N ALA A 192 -0.32 -8.01 9.52
CA ALA A 192 0.08 -6.93 10.40
C ALA A 192 -0.75 -6.96 11.71
N PRO A 193 -0.12 -7.13 12.89
CA PRO A 193 -0.83 -7.14 14.17
C PRO A 193 -1.44 -5.76 14.46
N LEU A 194 -2.77 -5.63 14.39
CA LEU A 194 -3.44 -4.34 14.58
C LEU A 194 -4.18 -4.28 15.91
N PHE A 195 -3.96 -3.19 16.65
CA PHE A 195 -4.71 -2.81 17.83
C PHE A 195 -5.42 -1.47 17.64
N ALA A 196 -6.73 -1.42 17.85
CA ALA A 196 -7.51 -0.21 17.71
C ALA A 196 -7.83 0.42 19.08
N PHE A 197 -7.41 1.67 19.27
CA PHE A 197 -7.84 2.48 20.40
C PHE A 197 -9.23 3.05 20.15
N ALA A 198 -10.23 2.57 20.88
CA ALA A 198 -11.58 3.08 20.84
C ALA A 198 -11.70 4.33 21.71
N LEU A 199 -12.16 5.44 21.13
CA LEU A 199 -12.33 6.71 21.83
C LEU A 199 -13.67 6.82 22.58
N SER A 200 -14.57 5.85 22.39
CA SER A 200 -15.86 5.78 23.07
C SER A 200 -16.34 4.35 23.28
N ASP A 201 -17.31 4.17 24.17
CA ASP A 201 -17.94 2.87 24.45
C ASP A 201 -18.61 2.29 23.19
N SER A 202 -19.34 3.11 22.45
CA SER A 202 -20.00 2.68 21.20
C SER A 202 -19.00 2.20 20.15
N THR A 203 -17.84 2.85 20.06
CA THR A 203 -16.77 2.44 19.13
C THR A 203 -16.13 1.14 19.59
N TYR A 204 -15.86 1.01 20.89
CA TYR A 204 -15.30 -0.19 21.49
C TYR A 204 -16.21 -1.40 21.27
N ASP A 205 -17.51 -1.26 21.54
CA ASP A 205 -18.48 -2.34 21.35
C ASP A 205 -18.59 -2.75 19.88
N LYS A 206 -18.56 -1.79 18.96
CA LYS A 206 -18.58 -2.06 17.52
C LYS A 206 -17.34 -2.84 17.08
N LEU A 207 -16.13 -2.36 17.41
CA LEU A 207 -14.89 -3.05 17.06
C LEU A 207 -14.80 -4.46 17.66
N ARG A 208 -15.22 -4.61 18.92
CA ARG A 208 -15.22 -5.90 19.63
C ARG A 208 -16.22 -6.90 19.05
N THR A 209 -17.39 -6.44 18.61
CA THR A 209 -18.39 -7.31 17.93
C THR A 209 -17.83 -7.95 16.67
N HIS A 210 -16.83 -7.29 16.09
CA HIS A 210 -16.10 -7.69 14.90
C HIS A 210 -14.74 -8.34 15.21
N ASN A 211 -14.52 -8.81 16.45
CA ASN A 211 -13.28 -9.48 16.87
C ASN A 211 -11.99 -8.67 16.60
N VAL A 212 -12.08 -7.35 16.47
CA VAL A 212 -10.90 -6.50 16.34
C VAL A 212 -10.26 -6.36 17.72
N ALA A 213 -8.96 -6.63 17.83
CA ALA A 213 -8.21 -6.35 19.04
C ALA A 213 -8.27 -4.84 19.33
N CYS A 214 -8.88 -4.48 20.46
CA CYS A 214 -9.15 -3.09 20.78
C CYS A 214 -9.15 -2.83 22.29
N GLY A 215 -8.90 -1.58 22.64
CA GLY A 215 -8.92 -1.10 24.03
C GLY A 215 -9.45 0.32 24.09
N LYS A 216 -10.02 0.71 25.22
CA LYS A 216 -10.50 2.08 25.41
C LYS A 216 -9.32 3.00 25.71
N LEU A 217 -9.23 4.12 24.99
CA LEU A 217 -8.32 5.20 25.35
C LEU A 217 -9.12 6.26 26.12
N PRO A 218 -8.75 6.60 27.36
CA PRO A 218 -9.46 7.61 28.13
C PRO A 218 -9.52 8.94 27.38
N THR A 219 -10.71 9.54 27.26
CA THR A 219 -10.88 10.88 26.70
C THR A 219 -11.29 11.85 27.80
N LEU A 220 -10.47 12.89 28.02
CA LEU A 220 -10.74 13.95 29.00
C LEU A 220 -11.29 15.22 28.35
N PHE A 221 -11.55 15.18 27.04
CA PHE A 221 -11.92 16.33 26.21
C PHE A 221 -13.43 16.44 25.93
N GLY A 222 -14.28 15.80 26.76
CA GLY A 222 -15.72 15.72 26.52
C GLY A 222 -16.10 14.66 25.48
N SER A 223 -17.36 14.67 25.02
CA SER A 223 -17.85 13.65 24.09
C SER A 223 -17.13 13.72 22.73
N VAL A 224 -16.56 12.59 22.32
CA VAL A 224 -15.87 12.36 21.03
C VAL A 224 -16.73 11.58 20.03
N ASP A 225 -17.94 11.19 20.42
CA ASP A 225 -18.89 10.45 19.57
C ASP A 225 -19.53 11.30 18.47
N GLY A 226 -19.48 12.63 18.61
CA GLY A 226 -19.88 13.55 17.55
C GLY A 226 -18.92 13.52 16.35
N ARG A 227 -19.43 13.78 15.14
CA ARG A 227 -18.59 13.99 13.96
C ARG A 227 -17.65 15.16 14.21
N LYS A 228 -16.35 14.89 14.14
CA LYS A 228 -15.26 15.84 14.30
C LYS A 228 -14.34 15.70 13.10
N ASP A 229 -14.78 16.24 11.97
CA ASP A 229 -14.00 16.22 10.72
C ASP A 229 -12.73 17.08 10.85
N VAL A 230 -11.75 16.81 9.99
CA VAL A 230 -10.52 17.59 9.86
C VAL A 230 -10.86 19.09 9.79
N GLN A 231 -10.09 19.94 10.47
CA GLN A 231 -10.29 21.38 10.65
C GLN A 231 -11.39 21.80 11.64
N SER A 232 -12.17 20.87 12.20
CA SER A 232 -13.05 21.20 13.34
C SER A 232 -12.26 21.35 14.65
N ALA A 233 -12.75 22.19 15.58
CA ALA A 233 -12.17 22.30 16.92
C ALA A 233 -12.09 20.93 17.63
N GLY A 234 -13.10 20.07 17.41
CA GLY A 234 -13.13 18.72 17.94
C GLY A 234 -12.04 17.79 17.39
N PHE A 235 -11.61 17.98 16.15
CA PHE A 235 -10.57 17.13 15.56
C PHE A 235 -9.22 17.32 16.24
N SER A 236 -8.89 18.56 16.64
CA SER A 236 -7.65 18.84 17.37
C SER A 236 -7.55 18.09 18.70
N GLU A 237 -8.68 17.80 19.35
CA GLU A 237 -8.72 17.02 20.59
C GLU A 237 -8.36 15.55 20.36
N ILE A 238 -8.79 15.02 19.21
CA ILE A 238 -8.50 13.66 18.77
C ILE A 238 -7.05 13.57 18.29
N ALA A 239 -6.55 14.57 17.55
CA ALA A 239 -5.19 14.59 17.03
C ALA A 239 -4.13 14.53 18.14
N VAL A 240 -4.35 15.20 19.28
CA VAL A 240 -3.47 15.13 20.48
C VAL A 240 -3.32 13.71 21.01
N LEU A 241 -4.31 12.84 20.80
CA LEU A 241 -4.28 11.46 21.27
C LEU A 241 -3.47 10.52 20.36
N LYS A 242 -3.15 10.92 19.11
CA LYS A 242 -2.36 10.07 18.19
C LYS A 242 -1.00 9.68 18.80
N PRO A 243 -0.13 10.63 19.21
CA PRO A 243 1.16 10.26 19.76
C PRO A 243 1.02 9.60 21.14
N VAL A 244 -0.04 9.92 21.89
CA VAL A 244 -0.32 9.27 23.19
C VAL A 244 -0.59 7.78 23.01
N ALA A 245 -1.45 7.39 22.07
CA ALA A 245 -1.74 5.98 21.77
C ALA A 245 -0.47 5.19 21.42
N VAL A 246 0.41 5.78 20.61
CA VAL A 246 1.68 5.17 20.21
C VAL A 246 2.64 5.03 21.40
N VAL A 247 2.77 6.06 22.25
CA VAL A 247 3.61 5.97 23.46
C VAL A 247 3.07 4.91 24.43
N VAL A 248 1.75 4.79 24.58
CA VAL A 248 1.14 3.74 25.41
C VAL A 248 1.54 2.35 24.91
N ALA A 249 1.53 2.13 23.59
CA ALA A 249 2.01 0.87 23.00
C ALA A 249 3.51 0.64 23.23
N LEU A 250 4.37 1.65 23.03
CA LEU A 250 5.81 1.54 23.33
C LEU A 250 6.08 1.21 24.81
N ARG A 251 5.33 1.81 25.73
CA ARG A 251 5.41 1.53 27.18
C ARG A 251 4.87 0.16 27.57
N ALA A 252 4.12 -0.50 26.69
CA ALA A 252 3.76 -1.90 26.81
C ALA A 252 4.93 -2.85 26.45
N SER A 253 6.15 -2.33 26.30
CA SER A 253 7.36 -3.06 25.92
C SER A 253 7.41 -3.54 24.47
N ILE A 254 6.56 -2.98 23.60
CA ILE A 254 6.58 -3.21 22.16
C ILE A 254 7.73 -2.39 21.55
N GLN A 255 8.57 -3.01 20.72
CA GLN A 255 9.77 -2.37 20.18
C GLN A 255 9.47 -1.48 18.98
N VAL A 256 8.56 -1.92 18.11
CA VAL A 256 8.20 -1.23 16.86
C VAL A 256 6.70 -0.98 16.83
N VAL A 257 6.30 0.28 16.69
CA VAL A 257 4.89 0.65 16.60
C VAL A 257 4.65 1.41 15.30
N TRP A 258 3.71 0.93 14.50
CA TRP A 258 3.20 1.61 13.31
C TRP A 258 1.90 2.33 13.65
N TRP A 259 1.85 3.64 13.49
CA TRP A 259 0.60 4.38 13.48
C TRP A 259 0.00 4.37 12.08
N LEU A 260 -1.28 4.01 11.95
CA LEU A 260 -2.07 4.16 10.73
C LEU A 260 -3.40 4.88 11.03
N ASP A 261 -3.72 5.93 10.28
CA ASP A 261 -5.02 6.59 10.30
C ASP A 261 -6.10 5.61 9.80
N THR A 262 -7.32 5.76 10.31
CA THR A 262 -8.43 4.83 10.00
C THR A 262 -8.78 4.72 8.52
N ASP A 263 -8.42 5.72 7.72
CA ASP A 263 -8.59 5.76 6.27
C ASP A 263 -7.37 5.29 5.49
N VAL A 264 -6.64 4.34 6.05
CA VAL A 264 -5.59 3.57 5.41
C VAL A 264 -6.10 2.15 5.11
N VAL A 265 -5.68 1.60 3.97
CA VAL A 265 -5.87 0.20 3.61
C VAL A 265 -4.51 -0.41 3.31
N LEU A 266 -4.14 -1.48 4.01
CA LEU A 266 -2.93 -2.26 3.73
C LEU A 266 -3.18 -3.22 2.56
N LEU A 267 -2.29 -3.15 1.57
CA LEU A 267 -2.31 -3.98 0.36
C LEU A 267 -1.29 -5.13 0.46
N ARG A 268 -0.23 -4.93 1.25
CA ARG A 268 0.82 -5.90 1.56
C ARG A 268 1.53 -5.56 2.87
N ASP A 269 2.53 -6.36 3.22
CA ASP A 269 3.32 -6.20 4.43
C ASP A 269 3.97 -4.82 4.51
N LEU A 270 4.01 -4.26 5.72
CA LEU A 270 4.64 -2.97 5.98
C LEU A 270 6.14 -3.03 5.71
N PRO A 271 6.74 -1.97 5.14
CA PRO A 271 8.15 -1.98 4.79
C PRO A 271 9.04 -2.05 6.03
N LEU A 272 10.23 -2.60 5.88
CA LEU A 272 11.23 -2.55 6.93
C LEU A 272 11.91 -1.17 6.94
N SER A 273 12.27 -0.70 8.13
CA SER A 273 13.03 0.53 8.31
C SER A 273 13.88 0.39 9.57
N ASP A 274 15.14 0.80 9.48
CA ASP A 274 16.05 0.82 10.63
C ASP A 274 16.01 2.16 11.38
N ALA A 275 15.25 3.14 10.87
CA ALA A 275 15.11 4.43 11.52
C ALA A 275 14.29 4.31 12.82
N ALA A 276 14.66 5.10 13.82
CA ALA A 276 13.90 5.21 15.06
C ALA A 276 12.54 5.88 14.82
N PHE A 277 12.43 6.72 13.78
CA PHE A 277 11.20 7.37 13.35
C PHE A 277 11.13 7.42 11.81
N ALA A 278 10.23 6.66 11.21
CA ALA A 278 9.96 6.73 9.77
C ALA A 278 8.55 7.28 9.52
N ILE A 279 8.39 8.17 8.56
CA ILE A 279 7.11 8.85 8.30
C ILE A 279 6.78 8.86 6.82
N GLN A 280 5.51 8.68 6.46
CA GLN A 280 5.05 8.83 5.07
C GLN A 280 5.37 10.25 4.56
N ALA A 281 5.62 10.40 3.26
CA ALA A 281 5.71 11.72 2.64
C ALA A 281 4.32 12.39 2.53
N GLY A 282 4.18 13.62 3.03
CA GLY A 282 2.94 14.38 2.90
C GLY A 282 2.78 15.03 1.52
N GLY A 283 1.59 14.95 0.90
CA GLY A 283 1.23 15.80 -0.25
C GLY A 283 1.34 15.18 -1.66
N LEU A 284 0.86 15.94 -2.67
CA LEU A 284 1.06 15.71 -4.12
C LEU A 284 2.50 16.02 -4.58
N HIS A 285 3.35 16.56 -3.71
CA HIS A 285 4.73 16.94 -4.02
C HIS A 285 5.68 15.75 -4.17
N ALA A 286 5.25 14.53 -3.81
CA ALA A 286 5.93 13.30 -4.20
C ALA A 286 6.16 13.18 -5.72
N ARG A 287 5.39 13.91 -6.54
CA ARG A 287 5.54 13.95 -8.00
C ARG A 287 6.89 14.53 -8.47
N ASP A 288 7.57 15.34 -7.65
CA ASP A 288 8.87 15.98 -7.96
C ASP A 288 10.05 15.39 -7.14
N TYR A 289 9.86 14.27 -6.42
CA TYR A 289 10.64 13.94 -5.21
C TYR A 289 11.51 12.68 -5.28
N ALA A 290 12.39 12.59 -6.28
CA ALA A 290 13.55 11.68 -6.21
C ALA A 290 14.91 12.38 -6.25
N ILE A 291 14.98 13.73 -6.18
CA ILE A 291 16.28 14.42 -6.38
C ILE A 291 16.69 15.41 -5.27
N ASN A 292 15.83 16.01 -4.45
CA ASN A 292 16.31 16.93 -3.40
C ASN A 292 15.43 16.93 -2.13
N GLU A 293 16.04 16.79 -0.95
CA GLU A 293 15.42 16.83 0.40
C GLU A 293 14.66 18.16 0.70
N ASP A 294 14.87 19.18 -0.14
CA ASP A 294 14.53 20.60 0.03
C ASP A 294 13.05 21.03 -0.02
N GLN A 295 12.11 20.11 -0.25
CA GLN A 295 10.70 20.41 -0.55
C GLN A 295 9.69 19.84 0.46
N PHE A 296 10.10 19.53 1.70
CA PHE A 296 9.28 18.95 2.78
C PHE A 296 8.23 19.94 3.35
N HIS A 297 7.66 20.85 2.53
CA HIS A 297 7.06 22.11 3.00
C HIS A 297 5.55 22.26 2.79
N ALA A 298 4.88 21.28 2.20
CA ALA A 298 3.42 21.30 2.05
C ALA A 298 2.82 20.03 2.67
N GLU A 299 2.94 19.96 3.99
CA GLU A 299 2.49 18.86 4.84
C GLU A 299 0.95 18.76 4.82
N GLN A 300 0.43 17.85 4.02
CA GLN A 300 -0.89 17.27 4.26
C GLN A 300 -0.72 15.96 5.02
N CYS A 301 -1.58 15.77 6.03
CA CYS A 301 -1.65 14.66 6.99
C CYS A 301 -0.87 13.40 6.58
N THR A 302 0.21 13.06 7.29
CA THR A 302 0.96 11.84 6.95
C THR A 302 0.32 10.57 7.40
N GLY A 303 -0.58 10.56 8.41
CA GLY A 303 -1.44 9.44 8.83
C GLY A 303 -0.79 8.05 8.98
N VAL A 304 0.52 7.94 8.78
CA VAL A 304 1.30 6.72 8.62
C VAL A 304 2.70 7.07 9.10
N PHE A 305 3.10 6.46 10.21
CA PHE A 305 4.48 6.54 10.68
C PHE A 305 4.84 5.30 11.49
N ARG A 306 6.12 4.96 11.48
CA ARG A 306 6.73 3.90 12.26
C ARG A 306 7.63 4.52 13.31
N VAL A 307 7.55 4.05 14.54
CA VAL A 307 8.44 4.45 15.62
C VAL A 307 9.04 3.25 16.31
N THR A 308 10.27 3.40 16.79
CA THR A 308 10.86 2.50 17.77
C THR A 308 10.81 3.12 19.16
N ARG A 309 11.14 2.33 20.18
CA ARG A 309 11.26 2.80 21.56
C ARG A 309 12.24 3.95 21.74
N GLU A 310 13.25 4.08 20.88
CA GLU A 310 14.20 5.20 20.92
C GLU A 310 13.54 6.56 20.67
N ALA A 311 12.43 6.56 19.92
CA ALA A 311 11.63 7.75 19.63
C ALA A 311 10.48 7.98 20.64
N GLU A 312 10.37 7.20 21.74
CA GLU A 312 9.27 7.36 22.71
C GLU A 312 9.19 8.80 23.25
N MET A 313 10.32 9.33 23.72
CA MET A 313 10.37 10.67 24.32
C MET A 313 10.10 11.78 23.31
N LEU A 314 10.37 11.55 22.02
CA LEU A 314 9.97 12.46 20.95
C LEU A 314 8.45 12.55 20.91
N LEU A 315 7.75 11.41 20.85
CA LEU A 315 6.30 11.37 20.76
C LEU A 315 5.60 11.95 21.99
N VAL A 316 6.16 11.74 23.20
CA VAL A 316 5.67 12.41 24.41
C VAL A 316 5.73 13.92 24.23
N GLN A 317 6.86 14.45 23.78
CA GLN A 317 7.01 15.88 23.53
C GLN A 317 6.08 16.37 22.41
N SER A 318 5.89 15.59 21.33
CA SER A 318 4.96 15.91 20.24
C SER A 318 3.51 16.04 20.74
N ALA A 319 3.05 15.12 21.60
CA ALA A 319 1.72 15.18 22.20
C ALA A 319 1.53 16.45 23.04
N LEU A 320 2.54 16.78 23.86
CA LEU A 320 2.49 17.97 24.71
C LEU A 320 2.52 19.25 23.88
N GLU A 321 3.34 19.30 22.83
CA GLU A 321 3.42 20.47 21.95
C GLU A 321 2.13 20.69 21.20
N LEU A 322 1.53 19.63 20.66
CA LEU A 322 0.22 19.71 20.00
C LEU A 322 -0.86 20.20 20.96
N ALA A 323 -0.84 19.72 22.21
CA ALA A 323 -1.76 20.18 23.25
C ALA A 323 -1.54 21.67 23.61
N THR A 324 -0.30 22.12 23.68
CA THR A 324 0.06 23.52 23.94
C THR A 324 -0.37 24.44 22.81
N ILE A 325 -0.12 24.05 21.55
CA ILE A 325 -0.57 24.79 20.37
C ILE A 325 -2.08 24.98 20.43
N ARG A 326 -2.82 23.92 20.77
CA ARG A 326 -4.27 23.99 20.92
C ARG A 326 -4.72 24.93 22.04
N ASP A 327 -4.08 24.87 23.21
CA ASP A 327 -4.41 25.73 24.36
C ASP A 327 -4.17 27.21 24.08
N LYS A 328 -3.07 27.54 23.39
CA LYS A 328 -2.62 28.93 23.16
C LYS A 328 -3.10 29.52 21.84
N HIS A 329 -3.37 28.65 20.86
CA HIS A 329 -3.74 29.02 19.49
C HIS A 329 -4.93 28.17 18.99
N PRO A 330 -6.10 28.25 19.64
CA PRO A 330 -7.27 27.47 19.23
C PRO A 330 -7.77 27.79 17.81
N GLU A 331 -7.35 28.90 17.22
CA GLU A 331 -7.58 29.25 15.80
C GLU A 331 -6.71 28.45 14.82
N ARG A 332 -5.68 27.74 15.32
CA ARG A 332 -4.74 26.93 14.55
C ARG A 332 -5.06 25.45 14.62
N THR A 333 -6.34 25.10 14.59
CA THR A 333 -6.84 23.70 14.59
C THR A 333 -6.36 22.85 13.43
N TRP A 334 -5.75 23.46 12.41
CA TRP A 334 -5.12 22.78 11.29
C TRP A 334 -3.72 22.24 11.62
N ALA A 335 -3.09 22.66 12.73
CA ALA A 335 -1.82 22.11 13.16
C ALA A 335 -2.03 20.63 13.54
N GLY A 336 -1.67 19.73 12.63
CA GLY A 336 -1.74 18.29 12.85
C GLY A 336 -0.60 17.75 13.71
N ASP A 337 -0.69 16.48 14.06
CA ASP A 337 0.33 15.69 14.75
C ASP A 337 1.68 15.66 14.02
N GLN A 338 1.67 15.67 12.69
CA GLN A 338 2.89 15.77 11.90
C GLN A 338 3.64 17.09 12.14
N ALA A 339 2.95 18.22 12.10
CA ALA A 339 3.57 19.53 12.30
C ALA A 339 4.18 19.64 13.71
N ALA A 340 3.48 19.14 14.72
CA ALA A 340 4.00 19.06 16.09
C ALA A 340 5.22 18.13 16.19
N SER A 341 5.18 16.97 15.53
CA SER A 341 6.31 16.02 15.54
C SER A 341 7.53 16.55 14.81
N ASN A 342 7.34 17.21 13.66
CA ASN A 342 8.42 17.87 12.92
C ASN A 342 9.04 19.00 13.73
N LEU A 343 8.22 19.79 14.43
CA LEU A 343 8.70 20.82 15.33
C LEU A 343 9.62 20.18 16.39
N VAL A 344 9.11 19.22 17.16
CA VAL A 344 9.87 18.54 18.23
C VAL A 344 11.13 17.83 17.71
N LEU A 345 11.07 17.17 16.55
CA LEU A 345 12.23 16.56 15.88
C LEU A 345 13.31 17.60 15.61
N HIS A 346 12.93 18.72 15.00
CA HIS A 346 13.84 19.82 14.78
C HIS A 346 14.40 20.33 16.12
N GLU A 347 13.54 20.60 17.10
CA GLU A 347 13.97 21.09 18.42
C GLU A 347 15.03 20.21 19.06
N ARG A 348 14.83 18.90 19.10
CA ARG A 348 15.79 17.96 19.72
C ARG A 348 17.13 17.98 19.00
N ARG A 349 17.11 17.96 17.67
CA ARG A 349 18.32 18.12 16.86
C ARG A 349 19.06 19.42 17.20
N PHE A 350 18.32 20.52 17.40
CA PHE A 350 18.90 21.83 17.77
C PHE A 350 19.39 21.92 19.23
N ARG A 351 18.62 21.39 20.18
CA ARG A 351 18.84 21.61 21.62
C ARG A 351 19.80 20.60 22.23
N GLU A 352 19.67 19.34 21.84
CA GLU A 352 20.23 18.21 22.58
C GLU A 352 21.36 17.54 21.80
N GLY A 353 21.53 17.87 20.50
CA GLY A 353 22.49 17.17 19.63
C GLY A 353 22.14 15.68 19.45
N THR A 354 20.94 15.28 19.85
CA THR A 354 20.45 13.90 19.74
C THR A 354 20.12 13.60 18.29
N ASN A 355 20.83 12.64 17.71
CA ASN A 355 20.53 12.07 16.40
C ASN A 355 19.57 10.90 16.58
N ILE A 356 18.28 11.18 16.75
CA ILE A 356 17.26 10.16 16.46
C ILE A 356 17.31 9.94 14.95
N SER A 357 17.47 8.70 14.50
CA SER A 357 17.43 8.38 13.07
C SER A 357 16.00 8.60 12.56
N VAL A 358 15.88 9.45 11.53
CA VAL A 358 14.62 9.80 10.91
C VAL A 358 14.67 9.43 9.44
N GLU A 359 13.60 8.83 8.94
CA GLU A 359 13.46 8.44 7.54
C GLU A 359 12.11 8.93 6.99
N VAL A 360 12.11 9.32 5.72
CA VAL A 360 10.88 9.51 4.96
C VAL A 360 10.66 8.26 4.13
N LEU A 361 9.52 7.59 4.34
CA LEU A 361 9.18 6.37 3.60
C LEU A 361 9.05 6.67 2.11
N ASP A 362 9.50 5.74 1.26
CA ASP A 362 9.41 5.88 -0.19
C ASP A 362 7.94 6.15 -0.59
N PRO A 363 7.63 7.29 -1.22
CA PRO A 363 6.27 7.62 -1.59
C PRO A 363 5.68 6.67 -2.65
N LEU A 364 6.49 5.92 -3.41
CA LEU A 364 5.99 4.90 -4.33
C LEU A 364 5.56 3.62 -3.58
N GLU A 365 6.22 3.33 -2.45
CA GLU A 365 5.87 2.21 -1.59
C GLU A 365 4.75 2.57 -0.61
N VAL A 366 4.79 3.76 -0.03
CA VAL A 366 3.85 4.25 0.99
C VAL A 366 3.19 5.55 0.50
N PRO A 367 2.37 5.51 -0.56
CA PRO A 367 1.84 6.71 -1.20
C PRO A 367 0.77 7.40 -0.36
N GLY A 368 0.81 8.74 -0.34
CA GLY A 368 -0.32 9.55 0.09
C GLY A 368 -1.48 9.46 -0.91
N GLY A 369 -2.69 9.84 -0.49
CA GLY A 369 -3.89 9.65 -1.32
C GLY A 369 -3.92 10.38 -2.64
N GLY A 370 -3.30 11.56 -2.72
CA GLY A 370 -3.18 12.30 -3.97
C GLY A 370 -2.26 11.59 -4.97
N LEU A 371 -1.24 10.86 -4.50
CA LEU A 371 -0.36 10.07 -5.37
C LEU A 371 -1.03 8.75 -5.79
N PHE A 372 -1.68 8.07 -4.83
CA PHE A 372 -2.30 6.77 -5.05
C PHE A 372 -3.56 6.87 -5.93
N PHE A 373 -4.50 7.75 -5.59
CA PHE A 373 -5.83 7.78 -6.23
C PHE A 373 -5.93 8.85 -7.32
N ASP A 374 -5.27 9.99 -7.14
CA ASP A 374 -5.43 11.15 -8.03
C ASP A 374 -4.18 11.36 -8.92
N GLY A 375 -3.18 10.49 -8.77
CA GLY A 375 -1.84 10.64 -9.33
C GLY A 375 -1.49 9.62 -10.40
N PRO A 376 -0.22 9.60 -10.84
CA PRO A 376 0.25 8.68 -11.89
C PRO A 376 0.21 7.19 -11.49
N LEU A 377 0.01 6.86 -10.21
CA LEU A 377 -0.25 5.48 -9.80
C LEU A 377 -1.63 4.98 -10.23
N HIS A 378 -2.57 5.89 -10.50
CA HIS A 378 -3.90 5.58 -11.02
C HIS A 378 -3.96 5.66 -12.56
N ASP A 379 -3.07 6.39 -13.23
CA ASP A 379 -3.16 6.56 -14.70
C ASP A 379 -2.62 5.32 -15.42
N ASP A 380 -3.52 4.52 -15.99
CA ASP A 380 -3.24 3.29 -16.77
C ASP A 380 -2.34 3.51 -18.01
N ARG A 381 -1.92 4.76 -18.28
CA ARG A 381 -1.23 5.18 -19.51
C ARG A 381 0.29 5.39 -19.37
N GLY A 382 0.90 5.09 -18.22
CA GLY A 382 2.31 5.41 -17.95
C GLY A 382 3.22 4.24 -17.54
N PRO A 383 4.54 4.32 -17.77
CA PRO A 383 5.53 3.30 -17.34
C PRO A 383 5.69 3.15 -15.81
N LEU A 384 4.97 3.96 -15.01
CA LEU A 384 4.89 3.87 -13.55
C LEU A 384 3.99 2.72 -13.05
N ILE A 385 3.40 1.93 -13.96
CA ILE A 385 2.63 0.67 -13.74
C ILE A 385 3.38 -0.39 -12.88
N ARG A 386 4.63 -0.16 -12.48
CA ARG A 386 5.42 -1.08 -11.64
C ARG A 386 5.44 -0.75 -10.15
N ALA A 387 4.82 0.33 -9.70
CA ALA A 387 4.75 0.55 -8.26
C ALA A 387 3.86 -0.53 -7.63
N ASP A 388 4.40 -1.29 -6.68
CA ASP A 388 3.68 -2.26 -5.85
C ASP A 388 3.45 -1.62 -4.47
N PRO A 389 2.47 -0.71 -4.31
CA PRO A 389 2.30 0.04 -3.08
C PRO A 389 1.93 -0.87 -1.90
N VAL A 390 2.49 -0.57 -0.73
CA VAL A 390 2.16 -1.22 0.55
C VAL A 390 0.77 -0.87 1.02
N LEU A 391 0.34 0.37 0.80
CA LEU A 391 -0.93 0.86 1.31
C LEU A 391 -1.58 1.89 0.39
N ALA A 392 -2.88 2.06 0.58
CA ALA A 392 -3.67 3.16 0.03
C ALA A 392 -4.13 4.04 1.19
N HIS A 393 -3.88 5.35 1.12
CA HIS A 393 -4.24 6.31 2.17
C HIS A 393 -5.23 7.35 1.63
N ASN A 394 -6.38 7.56 2.27
CA ASN A 394 -7.43 8.46 1.76
C ASN A 394 -7.46 9.86 2.43
N ASN A 395 -6.28 10.40 2.76
CA ASN A 395 -6.10 11.64 3.53
C ASN A 395 -6.59 12.93 2.86
N PHE A 396 -6.70 12.98 1.52
CA PHE A 396 -7.10 14.19 0.79
C PHE A 396 -8.62 14.37 0.66
N LEU A 397 -9.40 13.33 0.97
CA LEU A 397 -10.84 13.35 0.82
C LEU A 397 -11.52 13.65 2.17
N VAL A 398 -12.17 14.81 2.29
CA VAL A 398 -12.84 15.18 3.56
C VAL A 398 -14.19 14.48 3.71
N GLY A 399 -14.40 13.84 4.85
CA GLY A 399 -15.65 13.22 5.28
C GLY A 399 -15.67 11.70 5.13
N ALA A 400 -16.04 11.00 6.22
CA ALA A 400 -16.00 9.54 6.30
C ALA A 400 -16.78 8.82 5.18
N GLU A 401 -17.99 9.31 4.85
CA GLU A 401 -18.84 8.71 3.80
C GLU A 401 -18.18 8.75 2.42
N LYS A 402 -17.55 9.88 2.07
CA LYS A 402 -16.86 10.01 0.79
C LYS A 402 -15.64 9.08 0.73
N LYS A 403 -14.91 8.96 1.85
CA LYS A 403 -13.78 8.03 1.96
C LYS A 403 -14.22 6.57 1.75
N LEU A 404 -15.33 6.19 2.39
CA LEU A 404 -16.00 4.90 2.23
C LEU A 404 -16.36 4.61 0.78
N GLN A 405 -17.03 5.57 0.12
CA GLN A 405 -17.43 5.44 -1.29
C GLN A 405 -16.23 5.28 -2.22
N ARG A 406 -15.14 6.04 -2.00
CA ARG A 406 -13.91 5.91 -2.80
C ARG A 406 -13.23 4.55 -2.60
N PHE A 407 -13.19 4.01 -1.38
CA PHE A 407 -12.68 2.66 -1.18
C PHE A 407 -13.56 1.60 -1.86
N ARG A 408 -14.88 1.73 -1.80
CA ARG A 408 -15.82 0.82 -2.48
C ARG A 408 -15.64 0.83 -4.00
N ALA A 409 -15.58 2.02 -4.60
CA ALA A 409 -15.38 2.21 -6.04
C ALA A 409 -14.01 1.75 -6.55
N HIS A 410 -13.10 1.37 -5.66
CA HIS A 410 -11.78 0.85 -6.02
C HIS A 410 -11.55 -0.58 -5.49
N GLY A 411 -12.61 -1.27 -5.05
CA GLY A 411 -12.51 -2.63 -4.52
C GLY A 411 -11.63 -2.75 -3.26
N MET A 412 -11.42 -1.65 -2.54
CA MET A 412 -10.59 -1.55 -1.33
C MET A 412 -11.44 -1.49 -0.05
N TRP A 413 -12.76 -1.68 -0.18
CA TRP A 413 -13.68 -1.77 0.93
C TRP A 413 -13.97 -3.24 1.26
N TYR A 414 -13.28 -3.73 2.27
CA TYR A 414 -13.32 -5.13 2.67
C TYR A 414 -14.27 -5.42 3.82
N ALA A 415 -14.72 -4.40 4.56
CA ALA A 415 -15.65 -4.60 5.67
C ALA A 415 -17.04 -5.13 5.24
N ASP A 416 -17.40 -5.02 3.95
CA ASP A 416 -18.67 -5.57 3.43
C ASP A 416 -18.65 -7.12 3.30
N PHE A 417 -17.50 -7.79 3.41
CA PHE A 417 -17.37 -9.26 3.30
C PHE A 417 -17.61 -9.99 4.64
N VAL A 418 -18.70 -9.66 5.34
CA VAL A 418 -18.98 -10.03 6.74
C VAL A 418 -18.79 -11.53 7.07
N GLY A 419 -19.09 -12.44 6.13
CA GLY A 419 -18.87 -13.88 6.35
C GLY A 419 -17.41 -14.32 6.32
N ALA A 420 -16.59 -13.72 5.46
CA ALA A 420 -15.14 -13.94 5.42
C ALA A 420 -14.40 -13.12 6.48
N PHE A 421 -15.06 -12.10 7.04
CA PHE A 421 -14.50 -11.16 8.01
C PHE A 421 -14.24 -11.81 9.38
N ASP A 422 -15.26 -12.48 9.95
CA ASP A 422 -15.10 -13.18 11.22
C ASP A 422 -14.12 -14.35 11.05
N ASP A 423 -14.23 -15.11 9.95
CA ASP A 423 -13.31 -16.21 9.65
C ASP A 423 -11.86 -15.72 9.46
N ALA A 424 -11.60 -14.60 8.77
CA ALA A 424 -10.24 -14.10 8.55
C ALA A 424 -9.58 -13.56 9.84
N LEU A 425 -10.37 -12.99 10.76
CA LEU A 425 -9.87 -12.52 12.05
C LEU A 425 -9.72 -13.65 13.07
N LEU A 426 -10.64 -14.61 13.08
CA LEU A 426 -10.60 -15.81 13.94
C LEU A 426 -9.57 -16.83 13.46
N HIS A 427 -9.33 -16.90 12.16
CA HIS A 427 -8.34 -17.75 11.50
C HIS A 427 -7.22 -16.92 10.90
N ARG A 428 -6.68 -15.95 11.65
CA ARG A 428 -5.22 -15.73 11.61
C ARG A 428 -4.62 -17.10 11.90
N ALA A 429 -4.40 -17.89 10.84
CA ALA A 429 -3.59 -19.08 10.96
C ALA A 429 -2.32 -18.55 11.61
N PRO A 430 -1.97 -19.02 12.82
CA PRO A 430 -0.61 -18.84 13.28
C PRO A 430 0.25 -19.21 12.07
N LEU A 431 1.10 -18.30 11.61
CA LEU A 431 2.06 -18.61 10.54
C LEU A 431 2.85 -19.89 10.89
N ASP A 432 2.86 -20.26 12.18
CA ASP A 432 3.46 -21.47 12.75
C ASP A 432 2.55 -22.69 12.90
N SER A 433 1.22 -22.56 12.80
CA SER A 433 0.35 -23.75 12.87
C SER A 433 0.10 -24.24 11.46
N CYS A 434 0.90 -25.23 11.07
CA CYS A 434 0.58 -26.16 10.00
C CYS A 434 -0.77 -26.82 10.29
N ALA A 435 -1.87 -26.12 10.02
CA ALA A 435 -3.16 -26.74 9.88
C ALA A 435 -3.08 -27.54 8.58
N SER A 436 -2.66 -28.79 8.71
CA SER A 436 -2.80 -29.79 7.67
C SER A 436 -4.25 -29.74 7.20
N ILE A 437 -4.45 -29.44 5.94
CA ILE A 437 -5.76 -29.60 5.31
C ILE A 437 -6.00 -31.11 5.30
N GLU A 438 -6.79 -31.60 6.25
CA GLU A 438 -7.34 -32.95 6.18
C GLU A 438 -8.47 -32.93 5.13
N VAL A 439 -8.09 -32.95 3.86
CA VAL A 439 -8.92 -33.57 2.83
C VAL A 439 -8.59 -35.06 2.92
N MET A 440 -9.50 -35.84 3.49
CA MET A 440 -9.25 -37.21 3.94
C MET A 440 -8.50 -38.07 2.89
N GLY A 441 -7.30 -38.53 3.25
CA GLY A 441 -6.61 -39.64 2.55
C GLY A 441 -5.12 -39.43 2.30
N ILE A 442 -4.30 -39.78 3.32
CA ILE A 442 -2.88 -40.17 3.32
C ILE A 442 -1.85 -39.20 2.70
N THR A 443 -0.93 -38.72 3.54
CA THR A 443 0.33 -38.04 3.19
C THR A 443 1.48 -39.02 2.97
N PRO A 444 2.29 -38.84 1.91
CA PRO A 444 3.70 -39.19 1.93
C PRO A 444 4.60 -37.94 1.76
N GLU A 445 5.74 -37.92 2.47
CA GLU A 445 6.84 -36.99 2.22
C GLU A 445 7.41 -37.24 0.81
N VAL A 446 7.30 -36.26 -0.08
CA VAL A 446 7.95 -36.26 -1.40
C VAL A 446 9.18 -35.35 -1.33
N ARG A 447 10.38 -35.91 -1.53
CA ARG A 447 11.66 -35.19 -1.43
C ARG A 447 12.27 -34.87 -2.81
N SER A 448 11.74 -35.44 -3.89
CA SER A 448 12.19 -35.19 -5.26
C SER A 448 11.05 -35.30 -6.29
N ILE A 449 11.25 -34.71 -7.48
CA ILE A 449 10.29 -34.79 -8.60
C ILE A 449 10.03 -36.25 -9.07
N ASP A 450 10.96 -37.15 -8.77
CA ASP A 450 10.88 -38.57 -9.10
C ASP A 450 9.96 -39.36 -8.13
N ASP A 451 9.63 -38.81 -6.95
CA ASP A 451 8.71 -39.43 -5.98
C ASP A 451 7.23 -39.15 -6.28
N VAL A 452 6.92 -38.43 -7.36
CA VAL A 452 5.55 -38.25 -7.88
C VAL A 452 5.13 -39.53 -8.63
N LEU A 453 5.11 -40.65 -7.92
CA LEU A 453 4.55 -41.92 -8.37
C LEU A 453 3.14 -42.06 -7.80
N PHE A 454 2.14 -41.98 -8.67
CA PHE A 454 0.75 -42.20 -8.35
C PHE A 454 0.57 -43.62 -7.80
N VAL A 455 0.23 -43.74 -6.51
CA VAL A 455 -0.30 -44.99 -5.94
C VAL A 455 -1.80 -45.02 -6.28
N GLU A 456 -2.26 -46.11 -6.88
CA GLU A 456 -3.65 -46.29 -7.31
C GLU A 456 -4.63 -46.03 -6.16
N GLY A 457 -5.41 -44.94 -6.28
CA GLY A 457 -6.51 -44.60 -5.38
C GLY A 457 -6.29 -43.28 -4.64
N ARG A 458 -7.03 -42.24 -5.06
CA ARG A 458 -7.30 -40.95 -4.36
C ARG A 458 -6.07 -40.33 -3.69
N THR A 459 -5.41 -39.39 -4.35
CA THR A 459 -4.24 -38.70 -3.77
C THR A 459 -4.26 -37.21 -4.05
N VAL A 460 -4.11 -36.41 -2.99
CA VAL A 460 -3.71 -34.99 -3.06
C VAL A 460 -2.21 -34.96 -2.82
N LEU A 461 -1.45 -34.43 -3.77
CA LEU A 461 0.00 -34.29 -3.66
C LEU A 461 0.33 -32.92 -3.06
N HIS A 462 0.74 -32.88 -1.80
CA HIS A 462 1.38 -31.72 -1.18
C HIS A 462 2.90 -31.86 -1.29
N LEU A 463 3.52 -31.09 -2.18
CA LEU A 463 4.97 -30.97 -2.28
C LEU A 463 5.46 -29.97 -1.21
N HIS A 464 5.67 -30.43 0.02
CA HIS A 464 6.18 -29.57 1.09
C HIS A 464 7.71 -29.42 1.00
N SER A 465 8.19 -28.21 0.69
CA SER A 465 9.51 -27.75 1.11
C SER A 465 9.32 -26.76 2.27
N THR A 466 9.63 -27.19 3.50
CA THR A 466 9.61 -26.40 4.76
C THR A 466 8.24 -25.84 5.19
N CYS A 467 7.96 -25.85 6.49
CA CYS A 467 6.64 -25.62 7.10
C CYS A 467 6.02 -24.21 6.97
N SER A 468 6.56 -23.33 6.11
CA SER A 468 5.89 -22.07 5.78
C SER A 468 5.06 -22.29 4.52
N LEU A 469 3.73 -22.20 4.63
CA LEU A 469 2.88 -22.03 3.45
C LEU A 469 3.41 -20.86 2.63
N LYS A 470 3.57 -21.06 1.32
CA LYS A 470 4.00 -19.97 0.44
C LYS A 470 2.83 -19.01 0.23
N ASP A 471 3.13 -17.76 -0.11
CA ASP A 471 2.11 -16.76 -0.46
C ASP A 471 1.38 -17.08 -1.78
N ARG A 472 1.94 -17.98 -2.59
CA ARG A 472 1.52 -18.27 -3.96
C ARG A 472 1.14 -19.73 -4.12
N VAL A 473 0.12 -20.01 -4.92
CA VAL A 473 -0.26 -21.38 -5.30
C VAL A 473 -0.59 -21.48 -6.79
N VAL A 474 -0.18 -22.59 -7.41
CA VAL A 474 -0.70 -23.03 -8.70
C VAL A 474 -1.74 -24.12 -8.43
N ALA A 475 -2.99 -23.84 -8.77
CA ALA A 475 -4.12 -24.73 -8.55
C ALA A 475 -4.60 -25.35 -9.87
N VAL A 476 -4.77 -26.66 -9.89
CA VAL A 476 -5.34 -27.40 -11.02
C VAL A 476 -6.63 -28.07 -10.57
N ALA A 477 -7.73 -27.76 -11.25
CA ALA A 477 -9.03 -28.39 -11.01
C ALA A 477 -9.25 -29.51 -12.02
N SER A 478 -9.11 -30.77 -11.59
CA SER A 478 -9.15 -31.95 -12.45
C SER A 478 -10.16 -32.98 -11.96
N LEU A 479 -11.35 -33.03 -12.56
CA LEU A 479 -12.38 -34.00 -12.16
C LEU A 479 -12.32 -35.31 -12.95
N GLY A 480 -12.38 -36.41 -12.19
CA GLY A 480 -12.40 -37.77 -12.71
C GLY A 480 -11.01 -38.32 -13.02
N ASP A 481 -10.98 -39.56 -13.51
CA ASP A 481 -9.74 -40.21 -13.94
C ASP A 481 -9.43 -39.80 -15.39
N ARG A 482 -8.49 -38.87 -15.55
CA ARG A 482 -8.06 -38.32 -16.85
C ARG A 482 -6.61 -38.74 -17.14
N PRO A 483 -6.37 -39.62 -18.13
CA PRO A 483 -5.07 -40.26 -18.33
C PRO A 483 -3.88 -39.31 -18.50
N TRP A 484 -4.10 -38.13 -19.10
CA TRP A 484 -3.02 -37.16 -19.37
C TRP A 484 -2.63 -36.34 -18.15
N VAL A 485 -3.50 -36.20 -17.14
CA VAL A 485 -3.27 -35.30 -15.99
C VAL A 485 -1.98 -35.69 -15.27
N SER A 486 -1.72 -36.99 -15.09
CA SER A 486 -0.47 -37.50 -14.51
C SER A 486 0.79 -36.98 -15.21
N SER A 487 0.74 -36.79 -16.54
CA SER A 487 1.85 -36.28 -17.34
C SER A 487 1.94 -34.76 -17.29
N LEU A 488 0.81 -34.06 -17.37
CA LEU A 488 0.78 -32.60 -17.37
C LEU A 488 1.16 -32.02 -15.99
N ILE A 489 0.69 -32.65 -14.91
CA ILE A 489 0.96 -32.20 -13.53
C ILE A 489 2.45 -32.17 -13.21
N LYS A 490 3.28 -33.05 -13.80
CA LYS A 490 4.74 -33.00 -13.61
C LYS A 490 5.34 -31.67 -14.10
N ARG A 491 4.85 -31.15 -15.22
CA ARG A 491 5.27 -29.85 -15.74
C ARG A 491 4.72 -28.69 -14.90
N VAL A 492 3.45 -28.78 -14.48
CA VAL A 492 2.87 -27.80 -13.56
C VAL A 492 3.66 -27.74 -12.25
N ALA A 493 4.02 -28.89 -11.67
CA ALA A 493 4.86 -28.98 -10.47
C ALA A 493 6.24 -28.34 -10.66
N ALA A 494 6.90 -28.62 -11.79
CA ALA A 494 8.19 -28.00 -12.11
C ALA A 494 8.06 -26.47 -12.23
N TYR A 495 6.97 -25.98 -12.82
CA TYR A 495 6.68 -24.56 -12.90
C TYR A 495 6.37 -23.95 -11.52
N SER A 496 5.55 -24.60 -10.68
CA SER A 496 5.25 -24.17 -9.31
C SER A 496 6.53 -23.97 -8.49
N ILE A 497 7.46 -24.92 -8.56
CA ILE A 497 8.76 -24.81 -7.88
C ILE A 497 9.54 -23.58 -8.39
N LYS A 498 9.54 -23.35 -9.71
CA LYS A 498 10.25 -22.22 -10.32
C LYS A 498 9.73 -20.87 -9.85
N VAL A 499 8.41 -20.72 -9.74
CA VAL A 499 7.76 -19.45 -9.36
C VAL A 499 7.51 -19.32 -7.87
N ASP A 500 8.20 -20.15 -7.08
CA ASP A 500 8.08 -20.22 -5.63
C ASP A 500 6.61 -20.29 -5.15
N ALA A 501 5.85 -21.20 -5.74
CA ALA A 501 4.46 -21.44 -5.41
C ALA A 501 4.23 -22.86 -4.92
N ASP A 502 3.24 -23.03 -4.07
CA ASP A 502 2.69 -24.34 -3.74
C ASP A 502 1.93 -24.91 -4.94
N LEU A 503 1.76 -26.23 -4.99
CA LEU A 503 0.93 -26.92 -5.98
C LEU A 503 -0.32 -27.48 -5.30
N LEU A 504 -1.49 -27.13 -5.80
CA LEU A 504 -2.77 -27.66 -5.36
C LEU A 504 -3.45 -28.40 -6.53
N VAL A 505 -3.52 -29.73 -6.48
CA VAL A 505 -4.30 -30.52 -7.45
C VAL A 505 -5.58 -30.99 -6.80
N ALA A 506 -6.70 -30.41 -7.20
CA ALA A 506 -8.01 -30.77 -6.69
C ALA A 506 -8.68 -31.74 -7.67
N GLY A 507 -8.94 -32.97 -7.23
CA GLY A 507 -9.62 -33.97 -8.07
C GLY A 507 -10.71 -34.79 -7.41
N ASP A 508 -10.99 -34.56 -6.14
CA ASP A 508 -12.13 -35.17 -5.46
C ASP A 508 -13.36 -34.25 -5.55
N ALA A 509 -14.35 -34.69 -6.32
CA ALA A 509 -15.67 -34.08 -6.39
C ALA A 509 -16.60 -34.60 -5.28
N SER A 510 -16.12 -35.23 -4.21
CA SER A 510 -16.97 -35.69 -3.08
C SER A 510 -17.93 -34.61 -2.57
N GLN A 511 -17.54 -33.33 -2.61
CA GLN A 511 -18.41 -32.18 -2.29
C GLN A 511 -19.50 -31.91 -3.35
N CYS A 512 -19.31 -32.39 -4.57
CA CYS A 512 -20.29 -32.35 -5.66
C CYS A 512 -21.31 -33.51 -5.63
N TYR A 513 -20.98 -34.64 -4.98
CA TYR A 513 -21.79 -35.87 -5.04
C TYR A 513 -22.92 -35.94 -3.99
N THR A 514 -23.15 -34.89 -3.20
CA THR A 514 -24.21 -34.88 -2.17
C THR A 514 -25.61 -34.60 -2.71
N HIS A 515 -25.77 -34.31 -4.01
CA HIS A 515 -27.07 -34.17 -4.66
C HIS A 515 -27.37 -35.43 -5.50
N GLU A 516 -28.48 -36.10 -5.19
CA GLU A 516 -28.88 -37.44 -5.70
C GLU A 516 -29.18 -37.52 -7.20
N GLU A 517 -28.91 -36.47 -7.97
CA GLU A 517 -29.02 -36.49 -9.44
C GLU A 517 -27.65 -36.12 -9.99
N GLY A 518 -27.12 -36.92 -10.92
CA GLY A 518 -25.79 -36.78 -11.53
C GLY A 518 -25.62 -35.50 -12.35
N ASP A 519 -25.73 -34.36 -11.70
CA ASP A 519 -25.84 -33.06 -12.32
C ASP A 519 -24.45 -32.55 -12.72
N ASN A 520 -24.28 -32.38 -14.04
CA ASN A 520 -23.11 -31.74 -14.64
C ASN A 520 -22.85 -30.33 -14.08
N GLY A 521 -23.82 -29.72 -13.38
CA GLY A 521 -23.71 -28.42 -12.70
C GLY A 521 -22.45 -28.29 -11.85
N CYS A 522 -22.19 -29.22 -10.94
CA CYS A 522 -21.06 -29.06 -10.02
C CYS A 522 -19.70 -29.19 -10.71
N ALA A 523 -19.59 -30.07 -11.71
CA ALA A 523 -18.36 -30.21 -12.49
C ALA A 523 -17.96 -28.89 -13.20
N LYS A 524 -18.96 -28.12 -13.63
CA LYS A 524 -18.77 -26.81 -14.27
C LYS A 524 -18.36 -25.71 -13.28
N ALA A 525 -18.76 -25.83 -12.03
CA ALA A 525 -18.45 -24.85 -10.99
C ALA A 525 -17.22 -25.22 -10.15
N PHE A 526 -16.73 -26.45 -10.26
CA PHE A 526 -15.64 -26.97 -9.44
C PHE A 526 -14.39 -26.10 -9.48
N LYS A 527 -14.03 -25.55 -10.65
CA LYS A 527 -12.91 -24.60 -10.77
C LYS A 527 -13.09 -23.35 -9.89
N LEU A 528 -14.31 -22.83 -9.78
CA LEU A 528 -14.62 -21.69 -8.91
C LEU A 528 -14.52 -22.06 -7.42
N ILE A 529 -14.90 -23.28 -7.05
CA ILE A 529 -14.74 -23.80 -5.67
C ILE A 529 -13.25 -23.90 -5.32
N VAL A 530 -12.44 -24.43 -6.23
CA VAL A 530 -10.98 -24.53 -6.07
C VAL A 530 -10.38 -23.13 -5.96
N LEU A 531 -10.75 -22.21 -6.85
CA LEU A 531 -10.31 -20.81 -6.81
C LEU A 531 -10.66 -20.14 -5.48
N ARG A 532 -11.92 -20.24 -5.02
CA ARG A 532 -12.34 -19.70 -3.72
C ARG A 532 -11.53 -20.28 -2.57
N SER A 533 -11.35 -21.61 -2.56
CA SER A 533 -10.62 -22.29 -1.50
C SER A 533 -9.15 -21.90 -1.47
N ALA A 534 -8.54 -21.69 -2.64
CA ALA A 534 -7.19 -21.21 -2.78
C ALA A 534 -7.06 -19.74 -2.34
N LEU A 535 -7.96 -18.85 -2.78
CA LEU A 535 -7.92 -17.41 -2.44
C LEU A 535 -8.14 -17.12 -0.96
N ARG A 536 -8.78 -18.04 -0.22
CA ARG A 536 -8.91 -17.95 1.24
C ARG A 536 -7.62 -18.27 2.01
N LYS A 537 -6.63 -18.87 1.34
CA LYS A 537 -5.38 -19.37 1.97
C LYS A 537 -4.14 -18.71 1.41
N TYR A 538 -4.15 -18.45 0.11
CA TYR A 538 -3.00 -17.95 -0.63
C TYR A 538 -3.27 -16.53 -1.10
N ARG A 539 -2.24 -15.68 -1.05
CA ARG A 539 -2.32 -14.30 -1.50
C ARG A 539 -2.39 -14.21 -3.02
N ARG A 540 -1.71 -15.12 -3.73
CA ARG A 540 -1.72 -15.22 -5.20
C ARG A 540 -2.08 -16.63 -5.64
N VAL A 541 -2.99 -16.75 -6.60
CA VAL A 541 -3.49 -18.02 -7.12
C VAL A 541 -3.40 -18.01 -8.65
N LEU A 542 -2.68 -18.97 -9.21
CA LEU A 542 -2.76 -19.31 -10.63
C LEU A 542 -3.66 -20.53 -10.76
N VAL A 543 -4.84 -20.39 -11.35
CA VAL A 543 -5.73 -21.51 -11.66
C VAL A 543 -5.52 -21.94 -13.10
N LEU A 544 -5.30 -23.23 -13.30
CA LEU A 544 -5.17 -23.87 -14.60
C LEU A 544 -6.27 -24.89 -14.80
N ASP A 545 -6.84 -24.92 -16.01
CA ASP A 545 -7.60 -26.07 -16.46
C ASP A 545 -6.67 -27.30 -16.51
N ASP A 546 -7.22 -28.48 -16.23
CA ASP A 546 -6.52 -29.77 -16.32
C ASP A 546 -6.13 -30.20 -17.76
N THR A 547 -6.39 -29.31 -18.72
CA THR A 547 -6.00 -29.42 -20.13
C THR A 547 -5.01 -28.33 -20.54
N VAL A 548 -4.34 -27.70 -19.57
CA VAL A 548 -3.21 -26.80 -19.80
C VAL A 548 -1.91 -27.54 -19.53
N VAL A 549 -0.97 -27.46 -20.48
CA VAL A 549 0.42 -27.86 -20.28
C VAL A 549 1.30 -26.62 -20.22
N VAL A 550 2.26 -26.61 -19.29
CA VAL A 550 3.12 -25.46 -19.00
C VAL A 550 4.57 -25.77 -19.37
N ARG A 551 5.23 -24.85 -20.07
CA ARG A 551 6.65 -24.95 -20.43
C ARG A 551 7.52 -24.66 -19.20
N LYS A 552 8.62 -25.39 -19.00
CA LYS A 552 9.42 -25.26 -17.76
C LYS A 552 10.08 -23.89 -17.63
N ASP A 553 10.47 -23.30 -18.76
CA ASP A 553 11.09 -21.98 -18.83
C ASP A 553 10.06 -20.82 -18.84
N ALA A 554 8.76 -21.08 -18.71
CA ALA A 554 7.71 -20.06 -18.70
C ALA A 554 7.97 -18.93 -17.68
N PRO A 555 7.83 -17.65 -18.04
CA PRO A 555 7.98 -16.53 -17.10
C PRO A 555 7.04 -16.64 -15.90
N ASP A 556 7.43 -16.06 -14.77
CA ASP A 556 6.58 -16.00 -13.59
C ASP A 556 5.36 -15.11 -13.84
N VAL A 557 4.20 -15.73 -14.06
CA VAL A 557 2.94 -15.01 -14.31
C VAL A 557 2.45 -14.20 -13.11
N PHE A 558 2.92 -14.48 -11.90
CA PHE A 558 2.56 -13.67 -10.73
C PHE A 558 3.23 -12.28 -10.78
N GLU A 559 4.40 -12.17 -11.40
CA GLU A 559 5.10 -10.90 -11.59
C GLU A 559 4.53 -10.07 -12.76
N LEU A 560 3.80 -10.72 -13.68
CA LEU A 560 3.17 -10.05 -14.83
C LEU A 560 1.82 -9.40 -14.48
N VAL A 561 1.20 -9.84 -13.40
CA VAL A 561 -0.17 -9.45 -13.02
C VAL A 561 -0.11 -8.72 -11.68
N PRO A 562 -0.48 -7.43 -11.61
CA PRO A 562 -0.57 -6.70 -10.35
C PRO A 562 -1.56 -7.38 -9.38
N VAL A 563 -1.31 -7.28 -8.08
CA VAL A 563 -2.15 -7.89 -7.03
C VAL A 563 -3.62 -7.42 -7.11
N VAL A 564 -3.84 -6.20 -7.59
CA VAL A 564 -5.18 -5.59 -7.72
C VAL A 564 -5.95 -6.03 -8.98
N ALA A 565 -5.30 -6.72 -9.92
CA ALA A 565 -5.90 -7.11 -11.20
C ALA A 565 -6.11 -8.63 -11.32
N LEU A 566 -6.98 -9.03 -12.25
CA LEU A 566 -7.00 -10.38 -12.80
C LEU A 566 -6.03 -10.48 -13.97
N GLY A 567 -5.34 -11.61 -14.08
CA GLY A 567 -4.58 -11.97 -15.27
C GLY A 567 -5.27 -13.08 -16.02
N ALA A 568 -5.64 -12.85 -17.27
CA ALA A 568 -6.18 -13.87 -18.16
C ALA A 568 -5.90 -13.48 -19.61
N THR A 569 -6.15 -14.38 -20.56
CA THR A 569 -5.98 -14.05 -21.99
C THR A 569 -7.29 -13.54 -22.57
N VAL A 570 -7.25 -12.35 -23.15
CA VAL A 570 -8.40 -11.76 -23.86
C VAL A 570 -8.63 -12.52 -25.18
N GLU A 571 -9.87 -12.97 -25.42
CA GLU A 571 -10.24 -13.60 -26.69
C GLU A 571 -10.51 -12.50 -27.73
N ASP A 572 -9.44 -12.03 -28.36
CA ASP A 572 -9.44 -11.01 -29.40
C ASP A 572 -9.93 -11.56 -30.77
N PRO A 573 -9.95 -10.74 -31.85
CA PRO A 573 -10.39 -11.16 -33.18
C PRO A 573 -9.68 -12.38 -33.79
N LEU A 574 -8.55 -12.83 -33.25
CA LEU A 574 -7.90 -14.06 -33.69
C LEU A 574 -8.70 -15.30 -33.27
N VAL A 575 -9.40 -15.23 -32.14
CA VAL A 575 -10.17 -16.34 -31.57
C VAL A 575 -11.67 -16.13 -31.67
N ARG A 576 -12.15 -14.92 -31.39
CA ARG A 576 -13.56 -14.58 -31.29
C ARG A 576 -13.82 -13.20 -31.90
N LYS A 577 -14.85 -13.08 -32.73
CA LYS A 577 -15.18 -11.78 -33.33
C LYS A 577 -15.61 -10.78 -32.23
N PRO A 578 -15.32 -9.48 -32.37
CA PRO A 578 -15.73 -8.48 -31.38
C PRO A 578 -17.23 -8.52 -31.04
N GLU A 579 -18.09 -8.76 -32.02
CA GLU A 579 -19.54 -8.84 -31.81
C GLU A 579 -19.94 -10.08 -30.98
N GLU A 580 -19.25 -11.21 -31.17
CA GLU A 580 -19.48 -12.45 -30.42
C GLU A 580 -18.96 -12.33 -28.98
N ALA A 581 -17.81 -11.68 -28.79
CA ALA A 581 -17.25 -11.38 -27.48
C ALA A 581 -18.19 -10.47 -26.68
N LYS A 582 -18.63 -9.37 -27.29
CA LYS A 582 -19.62 -8.45 -26.73
C LYS A 582 -20.92 -9.16 -26.36
N GLN A 583 -21.47 -9.96 -27.28
CA GLN A 583 -22.70 -10.72 -27.01
C GLN A 583 -22.52 -11.71 -25.84
N SER A 584 -21.39 -12.40 -25.75
CA SER A 584 -21.10 -13.34 -24.66
C SER A 584 -21.04 -12.64 -23.31
N LEU A 585 -20.45 -11.44 -23.28
CA LEU A 585 -20.38 -10.61 -22.08
C LEU A 585 -21.76 -10.07 -21.68
N GLU A 586 -22.54 -9.55 -22.62
CA GLU A 586 -23.89 -9.03 -22.38
C GLU A 586 -24.82 -10.10 -21.79
N ILE A 587 -24.82 -11.31 -22.36
CA ILE A 587 -25.63 -12.42 -21.85
C ILE A 587 -25.18 -12.83 -20.45
N SER A 588 -23.86 -12.85 -20.19
CA SER A 588 -23.32 -13.18 -18.87
C SER A 588 -23.71 -12.14 -17.82
N CYS A 589 -23.55 -10.85 -18.12
CA CYS A 589 -24.02 -9.76 -17.26
C CYS A 589 -25.51 -9.85 -16.96
N LEU A 590 -26.33 -10.05 -17.99
CA LEU A 590 -27.78 -10.20 -17.84
C LEU A 590 -28.13 -11.38 -16.93
N ARG A 591 -27.46 -12.52 -17.09
CA ARG A 591 -27.69 -13.71 -16.27
C ARG A 591 -27.44 -13.44 -14.79
N TYR A 592 -26.35 -12.75 -14.48
CA TYR A 592 -25.90 -12.54 -13.10
C TYR A 592 -26.32 -11.19 -12.51
N GLY A 593 -27.21 -10.45 -13.19
CA GLY A 593 -27.75 -9.17 -12.71
C GLY A 593 -26.69 -8.07 -12.59
N VAL A 594 -25.67 -8.10 -13.45
CA VAL A 594 -24.56 -7.13 -13.44
C VAL A 594 -24.81 -6.05 -14.51
N PRO A 595 -24.67 -4.76 -14.20
CA PRO A 595 -24.65 -3.72 -15.22
C PRO A 595 -23.49 -3.94 -16.19
N CYS A 596 -23.80 -4.03 -17.48
CA CYS A 596 -22.79 -4.32 -18.51
C CYS A 596 -22.39 -3.05 -19.25
N ASN A 597 -21.08 -2.76 -19.29
CA ASN A 597 -20.52 -1.86 -20.29
C ASN A 597 -20.06 -2.71 -21.49
N THR A 598 -20.55 -2.40 -22.69
CA THR A 598 -20.33 -3.25 -23.87
C THR A 598 -18.96 -3.08 -24.52
N GLU A 599 -18.12 -2.18 -24.00
CA GLU A 599 -16.76 -1.93 -24.49
C GLU A 599 -15.69 -2.77 -23.78
N GLU A 600 -16.09 -3.54 -22.77
CA GLU A 600 -15.19 -4.35 -21.95
C GLU A 600 -14.78 -5.67 -22.65
N ALA A 601 -13.55 -6.10 -22.39
CA ALA A 601 -12.97 -7.29 -23.00
C ALA A 601 -13.54 -8.60 -22.41
N TRP A 602 -13.69 -9.62 -23.27
CA TRP A 602 -14.03 -10.99 -22.90
C TRP A 602 -12.76 -11.85 -22.82
N PHE A 603 -12.53 -12.53 -21.69
CA PHE A 603 -11.33 -13.36 -21.48
C PHE A 603 -11.63 -14.85 -21.32
N ASN A 604 -10.62 -15.68 -21.62
CA ASN A 604 -10.63 -17.12 -21.41
C ASN A 604 -10.15 -17.49 -19.99
N SER A 605 -10.91 -18.30 -19.25
CA SER A 605 -10.60 -18.65 -17.84
C SER A 605 -9.72 -19.90 -17.68
N GLY A 606 -9.19 -20.47 -18.77
CA GLY A 606 -8.37 -21.69 -18.72
C GLY A 606 -7.01 -21.48 -18.05
N VAL A 607 -6.50 -20.25 -18.11
CA VAL A 607 -5.33 -19.78 -17.35
C VAL A 607 -5.74 -18.47 -16.68
N LEU A 608 -5.86 -18.50 -15.36
CA LEU A 608 -6.35 -17.36 -14.57
C LEU A 608 -5.41 -17.09 -13.40
N VAL A 609 -4.83 -15.90 -13.37
CA VAL A 609 -4.17 -15.36 -12.18
C VAL A 609 -5.17 -14.49 -11.43
N ALA A 610 -5.41 -14.84 -10.18
CA ALA A 610 -6.18 -14.04 -9.25
C ALA A 610 -5.40 -13.87 -7.95
N SER A 611 -5.71 -12.84 -7.20
CA SER A 611 -5.13 -12.57 -5.90
C SER A 611 -6.24 -12.47 -4.86
N TRP A 612 -5.90 -12.61 -3.58
CA TRP A 612 -6.89 -12.55 -2.50
C TRP A 612 -7.89 -11.38 -2.62
N PRO A 613 -7.52 -10.13 -3.00
CA PRO A 613 -8.51 -9.05 -3.15
C PRO A 613 -9.69 -9.42 -4.07
N GLN A 614 -9.50 -10.33 -5.01
CA GLN A 614 -10.53 -10.85 -5.90
C GLN A 614 -11.35 -12.01 -5.33
N LEU A 615 -11.18 -12.38 -4.05
CA LEU A 615 -12.00 -13.41 -3.38
C LEU A 615 -13.50 -13.09 -3.50
N GLY A 616 -13.87 -11.81 -3.45
CA GLY A 616 -15.25 -11.35 -3.64
C GLY A 616 -15.89 -11.81 -4.95
N LEU A 617 -15.10 -12.12 -5.99
CA LEU A 617 -15.60 -12.65 -7.26
C LEU A 617 -16.21 -14.04 -7.12
N VAL A 618 -15.77 -14.83 -6.15
CA VAL A 618 -16.15 -16.24 -5.99
C VAL A 618 -16.63 -16.59 -4.59
N GLU A 619 -16.65 -15.64 -3.66
CA GLU A 619 -17.07 -15.86 -2.27
C GLU A 619 -18.50 -16.43 -2.22
N THR A 620 -19.40 -15.82 -2.99
CA THR A 620 -20.79 -16.25 -3.16
C THR A 620 -21.00 -16.81 -4.56
N LEU A 621 -21.05 -18.13 -4.66
CA LEU A 621 -21.37 -18.82 -5.92
C LEU A 621 -22.89 -18.95 -6.09
N PRO A 622 -23.43 -18.72 -7.31
CA PRO A 622 -24.84 -18.96 -7.60
C PRO A 622 -25.15 -20.48 -7.58
N PRO A 623 -26.44 -20.86 -7.55
CA PRO A 623 -26.87 -22.25 -7.71
C PRO A 623 -26.23 -22.92 -8.93
N TRP A 624 -25.92 -24.23 -8.85
CA TRP A 624 -25.11 -24.92 -9.86
C TRP A 624 -25.74 -24.97 -11.26
N ASP A 625 -27.06 -24.92 -11.34
CA ASP A 625 -27.83 -24.86 -12.57
C ASP A 625 -27.68 -23.53 -13.34
N SER A 626 -27.15 -22.48 -12.70
CA SER A 626 -26.84 -21.21 -13.37
C SER A 626 -25.63 -21.26 -14.30
N PHE A 627 -24.77 -22.28 -14.18
CA PHE A 627 -23.61 -22.47 -15.06
C PHE A 627 -24.01 -23.14 -16.37
N GLU A 628 -24.50 -22.33 -17.29
CA GLU A 628 -25.00 -22.78 -18.59
C GLU A 628 -23.90 -22.79 -19.65
N ARG A 629 -24.00 -23.70 -20.62
CA ARG A 629 -23.04 -23.80 -21.73
C ARG A 629 -23.00 -22.53 -22.59
N VAL A 630 -24.15 -21.87 -22.78
CA VAL A 630 -24.23 -20.60 -23.54
C VAL A 630 -23.43 -19.47 -22.89
N LEU A 631 -23.18 -19.58 -21.58
CA LEU A 631 -22.38 -18.64 -20.80
C LEU A 631 -20.91 -19.05 -20.70
N HIS A 632 -20.51 -20.12 -21.39
CA HIS A 632 -19.18 -20.71 -21.20
C HIS A 632 -18.88 -21.06 -19.71
N TRP A 633 -19.91 -21.50 -18.97
CA TRP A 633 -19.80 -21.96 -17.58
C TRP A 633 -19.16 -20.94 -16.62
N ASP A 634 -18.03 -21.28 -15.99
CA ASP A 634 -17.29 -20.43 -15.07
C ASP A 634 -16.70 -19.18 -15.76
N GLN A 635 -16.38 -19.26 -17.06
CA GLN A 635 -15.79 -18.16 -17.80
C GLN A 635 -16.75 -16.97 -17.87
N GLY A 636 -18.01 -17.20 -18.22
CA GLY A 636 -19.02 -16.13 -18.24
C GLY A 636 -19.31 -15.57 -16.86
N TYR A 637 -19.32 -16.42 -15.83
CA TYR A 637 -19.46 -15.97 -14.45
C TYR A 637 -18.32 -15.03 -14.04
N LEU A 638 -17.06 -15.41 -14.27
CA LEU A 638 -15.90 -14.60 -13.92
C LEU A 638 -15.85 -13.29 -14.71
N ASN A 639 -16.18 -13.31 -16.01
CA ASN A 639 -16.28 -12.09 -16.82
C ASN A 639 -17.34 -11.12 -16.27
N ALA A 640 -18.51 -11.62 -15.85
CA ALA A 640 -19.56 -10.79 -15.25
C ALA A 640 -19.18 -10.28 -13.85
N MET A 641 -18.63 -11.15 -12.98
CA MET A 641 -18.24 -10.74 -11.63
C MET A 641 -17.10 -9.73 -11.66
N ARG A 642 -16.15 -9.84 -12.59
CA ARG A 642 -15.10 -8.84 -12.77
C ARG A 642 -15.69 -7.43 -12.91
N LEU A 643 -16.71 -7.28 -13.75
CA LEU A 643 -17.38 -5.98 -13.96
C LEU A 643 -18.16 -5.53 -12.72
N LYS A 644 -18.85 -6.45 -12.05
CA LYS A 644 -19.60 -6.15 -10.81
C LYS A 644 -18.71 -5.56 -9.72
N TYR A 645 -17.48 -6.06 -9.61
CA TYR A 645 -16.51 -5.65 -8.59
C TYR A 645 -15.45 -4.70 -9.14
N GLU A 646 -15.62 -4.20 -10.37
CA GLU A 646 -14.73 -3.25 -11.03
C GLU A 646 -13.25 -3.69 -11.01
N VAL A 647 -13.01 -4.99 -11.17
CA VAL A 647 -11.67 -5.56 -11.10
C VAL A 647 -10.93 -5.35 -12.43
N PRO A 648 -9.75 -4.69 -12.43
CA PRO A 648 -8.95 -4.53 -13.64
C PRO A 648 -8.53 -5.87 -14.25
N LEU A 649 -8.38 -5.91 -15.57
CA LEU A 649 -7.93 -7.08 -16.33
C LEU A 649 -6.59 -6.77 -16.99
N VAL A 650 -5.61 -7.64 -16.76
CA VAL A 650 -4.35 -7.69 -17.52
C VAL A 650 -4.45 -8.82 -18.54
N ASP A 651 -4.32 -8.47 -19.81
CA ASP A 651 -4.21 -9.45 -20.88
C ASP A 651 -2.82 -10.11 -20.84
N LEU A 652 -2.80 -11.39 -20.46
CA LEU A 652 -1.57 -12.20 -20.50
C LEU A 652 -1.13 -12.50 -21.95
N GLY A 653 -2.06 -12.42 -22.91
CA GLY A 653 -1.83 -12.77 -24.30
C GLY A 653 -1.74 -14.28 -24.55
N TYR A 654 -1.74 -14.68 -25.83
CA TYR A 654 -1.78 -16.10 -26.21
C TYR A 654 -0.50 -16.87 -25.93
N ALA A 655 0.58 -16.22 -25.49
CA ALA A 655 1.79 -16.92 -25.07
C ALA A 655 1.55 -17.70 -23.78
N PHE A 656 0.63 -17.23 -22.94
CA PHE A 656 0.27 -17.79 -21.64
C PHE A 656 -1.10 -18.47 -21.62
N ASN A 657 -1.79 -18.56 -22.77
CA ASN A 657 -2.98 -19.39 -22.94
C ASN A 657 -3.22 -19.64 -24.44
N TRP A 658 -2.35 -20.42 -25.08
CA TRP A 658 -2.51 -20.77 -26.48
C TRP A 658 -3.71 -21.72 -26.62
N VAL A 659 -4.82 -21.22 -27.16
CA VAL A 659 -6.09 -21.94 -27.20
C VAL A 659 -6.15 -22.96 -28.33
N GLY A 660 -6.77 -24.11 -28.06
CA GLY A 660 -6.87 -25.21 -29.02
C GLY A 660 -7.58 -24.90 -30.34
N SER A 661 -8.36 -23.81 -30.42
CA SER A 661 -8.99 -23.33 -31.66
C SER A 661 -7.96 -22.94 -32.72
N PHE A 662 -6.75 -22.51 -32.32
CA PHE A 662 -5.63 -22.27 -33.22
C PHE A 662 -5.07 -23.55 -33.86
N HIS A 663 -5.46 -24.73 -33.38
CA HIS A 663 -5.16 -25.99 -34.08
C HIS A 663 -6.27 -26.38 -35.06
N SER A 664 -7.50 -25.91 -34.83
CA SER A 664 -8.71 -26.31 -35.55
C SER A 664 -9.33 -25.13 -36.31
N THR A 665 -10.35 -24.49 -35.71
CA THR A 665 -11.23 -23.51 -36.37
C THR A 665 -10.54 -22.21 -36.74
N ASN A 666 -9.50 -21.85 -35.99
CA ASN A 666 -8.77 -20.58 -36.10
C ASN A 666 -7.30 -20.83 -36.49
N SER A 667 -7.01 -21.94 -37.17
CA SER A 667 -5.64 -22.32 -37.52
C SER A 667 -4.92 -21.30 -38.40
N GLU A 668 -5.64 -20.63 -39.29
CA GLU A 668 -5.10 -19.55 -40.13
C GLU A 668 -4.80 -18.27 -39.33
N ASN A 669 -5.37 -18.12 -38.13
CA ASN A 669 -5.20 -16.95 -37.26
C ASN A 669 -4.21 -17.19 -36.11
N ALA A 670 -3.58 -18.37 -36.04
CA ALA A 670 -2.64 -18.69 -34.97
C ALA A 670 -1.46 -17.69 -34.98
N PRO A 671 -1.23 -16.92 -33.90
CA PRO A 671 -0.18 -15.88 -33.89
C PRO A 671 1.23 -16.48 -33.94
N PHE A 672 1.38 -17.72 -33.48
CA PHE A 672 2.59 -18.53 -33.50
C PHE A 672 2.23 -19.99 -33.26
N SER A 673 3.19 -20.90 -33.41
CA SER A 673 2.97 -22.33 -33.19
C SER A 673 2.72 -22.64 -31.71
N ALA A 674 1.94 -23.67 -31.40
CA ALA A 674 1.74 -24.12 -30.01
C ALA A 674 3.06 -24.42 -29.28
N PHE A 675 4.10 -24.79 -30.03
CA PHE A 675 5.44 -25.05 -29.49
C PHE A 675 6.13 -23.80 -28.97
N ASP A 676 5.84 -22.62 -29.52
CA ASP A 676 6.44 -21.36 -29.10
C ASP A 676 5.74 -20.75 -27.87
N ALA A 677 4.55 -21.25 -27.52
CA ALA A 677 3.81 -20.82 -26.34
C ALA A 677 4.48 -21.30 -25.03
N PHE A 678 4.19 -20.58 -23.94
CA PHE A 678 4.54 -21.00 -22.58
C PHE A 678 3.45 -21.89 -21.97
N PHE A 679 2.19 -21.65 -22.30
CA PHE A 679 1.04 -22.42 -21.80
C PHE A 679 0.17 -22.80 -23.00
N VAL A 680 -0.08 -24.09 -23.17
CA VAL A 680 -0.92 -24.61 -24.26
C VAL A 680 -2.18 -25.24 -23.68
N HIS A 681 -3.34 -24.74 -24.13
CA HIS A 681 -4.65 -25.10 -23.61
C HIS A 681 -5.45 -25.93 -24.62
N GLY A 682 -5.60 -27.23 -24.34
CA GLY A 682 -6.13 -28.24 -25.25
C GLY A 682 -7.65 -28.42 -25.30
N THR A 683 -8.48 -27.43 -24.91
CA THR A 683 -9.95 -27.59 -25.00
C THR A 683 -10.68 -26.50 -25.76
N THR A 684 -10.34 -25.21 -25.56
CA THR A 684 -11.04 -24.07 -26.15
C THR A 684 -11.03 -24.13 -27.68
N GLY A 685 -12.09 -24.67 -28.29
CA GLY A 685 -12.27 -24.84 -29.74
C GLY A 685 -11.56 -26.03 -30.38
N LEU A 686 -10.86 -26.90 -29.62
CA LEU A 686 -10.16 -28.07 -30.17
C LEU A 686 -11.15 -29.17 -30.59
N PHE A 687 -11.24 -29.44 -31.89
CA PHE A 687 -12.12 -30.48 -32.46
C PHE A 687 -11.45 -31.85 -32.52
N LEU A 688 -10.86 -32.28 -31.41
CA LEU A 688 -10.38 -33.65 -31.20
C LEU A 688 -11.27 -34.38 -30.19
N PRO A 689 -11.48 -35.70 -30.34
CA PRO A 689 -12.01 -36.56 -29.29
C PRO A 689 -11.26 -36.40 -27.97
N HIS A 690 -11.95 -36.62 -26.84
CA HIS A 690 -11.42 -36.35 -25.50
C HIS A 690 -10.04 -36.99 -25.23
N LEU A 691 -9.83 -38.24 -25.66
CA LEU A 691 -8.55 -38.94 -25.51
C LEU A 691 -7.44 -38.33 -26.39
N GLU A 692 -7.76 -37.99 -27.63
CA GLU A 692 -6.82 -37.38 -28.58
C GLU A 692 -6.36 -35.99 -28.13
N ARG A 693 -7.19 -35.25 -27.37
CA ARG A 693 -6.76 -33.97 -26.75
C ARG A 693 -5.64 -34.17 -25.74
N GLY A 694 -5.76 -35.21 -24.91
CA GLY A 694 -4.72 -35.58 -23.96
C GLY A 694 -3.42 -35.96 -24.67
N GLU A 695 -3.52 -36.78 -25.72
CA GLU A 695 -2.37 -37.16 -26.55
C GLU A 695 -1.70 -35.97 -27.22
N TYR A 696 -2.48 -35.02 -27.74
CA TYR A 696 -1.97 -33.77 -28.30
C TYR A 696 -1.12 -32.99 -27.27
N LEU A 697 -1.62 -32.78 -26.05
CA LEU A 697 -0.89 -32.06 -24.99
C LEU A 697 0.38 -32.81 -24.54
N VAL A 698 0.31 -34.14 -24.45
CA VAL A 698 1.48 -34.99 -24.17
C VAL A 698 2.53 -34.88 -25.27
N ASN A 699 2.12 -34.78 -26.54
CA ASN A 699 3.03 -34.60 -27.66
C ASN A 699 3.68 -33.21 -27.65
N VAL A 700 2.94 -32.15 -27.31
CA VAL A 700 3.51 -30.81 -27.09
C VAL A 700 4.56 -30.85 -25.97
N SER A 701 4.22 -31.45 -24.83
CA SER A 701 5.15 -31.66 -23.72
C SER A 701 6.43 -32.37 -24.17
N ARG A 702 6.31 -33.50 -24.87
CA ARG A 702 7.48 -34.27 -25.35
C ARG A 702 8.32 -33.49 -26.33
N ALA A 703 7.69 -32.70 -27.20
CA ALA A 703 8.42 -31.85 -28.14
C ALA A 703 9.29 -30.85 -27.39
N TRP A 704 8.79 -30.23 -26.32
CA TRP A 704 9.58 -29.35 -25.47
C TRP A 704 10.74 -30.09 -24.80
N ASP A 705 10.52 -31.29 -24.28
CA ASP A 705 11.60 -32.10 -23.69
C ASP A 705 12.75 -32.36 -24.69
N LEU A 706 12.41 -32.63 -25.96
CA LEU A 706 13.41 -32.88 -27.02
C LEU A 706 14.32 -31.69 -27.32
N VAL A 707 13.89 -30.47 -27.00
CA VAL A 707 14.68 -29.24 -27.18
C VAL A 707 15.17 -28.64 -25.85
N GLY A 708 14.94 -29.32 -24.73
CA GLY A 708 15.37 -28.88 -23.40
C GLY A 708 14.48 -27.80 -22.77
N LEU A 709 13.18 -27.76 -23.10
CA LEU A 709 12.18 -26.79 -22.62
C LEU A 709 11.11 -27.36 -21.68
#